data_AF-D7BQ84-F1
#
_entry.id   AF-D7BQ84-F1
#
_cell.length_a   1.000
_cell.length_b   1.000
_cell.length_c   1.000
_cell.angle_alpha   90.00
_cell.angle_beta   90.00
_cell.angle_gamma   90.00
#
_symmetry.space_group_name_H-M   'P 1'
#
loop_
_entity.id
_entity.type
_entity.pdbx_description
1 polymer ?
#
loop_
_entity_poly.entity_id
_entity_poly.type
_entity_poly.pdbx_seq_one_letter_code
_entity_poly.pdbx_strand_id
1 'polypeptide(L)'
;MSLLPHRGRERPTVLRRIGALLAGAVAASLLTAAPARADEPPQPVPLTSVVADADRVYALAADHSAVYERQGDAAAWNRIGGSAKDIYVGGAGLFATAHRRLKLFRYDGTPEAWTEVGGPGAAFAFGADRVYGITPDGTAVNEWSPDNRTWTKIGDRATSIYVGGAGLFATNPDTGKLFRYDGTPNQWTEVGGPGAAFAVGADRVYGITPDGTAVNEWSADNRTWTRIGGAAKAIYVGGAGLFATNPDSGKLFRYDGTPEAWTEVGGPGAAFAVGDRAVYGLVPDGSGVNRWSGDGTGWTALGAPVKAAAEPPPTQPTPADSTAPPAPDPTGPPTPEESASAEEEVPPTDANAQGADSAPEVAKNEMSVTADGDLYVLAPDHDSVWKQEDGTTWTRIGGPAETVHAGRAGVFTLNPETAKVYKYGDKPDVWTEIGEASADVEVTGEHVYRLAADHSAVFEWTGKGTDWKKIGGPAQSLYAGSAGLFATRLDTGKVYRYDGKPDRWSQIGDAGADFAVSDDHFYGLAADHSAVFEWTGKGTSWKKIGGPAQSLYAGGAGLFATSPTDGHVFRYDGKDKPWKHVGSPGTTFVVSDDHLYGLSTDHNAVFEHDDETWRYQGSPAHALQELREEDVLRRERGEDFVREYREAKLLVDMDLVGWLKQNGGEILLDVLGVKDIEKCFTDGDVVSCLSTAANFSSVITAFWKAHKLVEAVKDIGKKLPEYRSRAERAQTVLLQARALLDKNTKDLADNRKEDPPRREDCRKGSVERVPPKPRDTAHGNRATGVDICLDAAYLAANKGSDVTKEIRPPGYYWAVKTTAHLGLTPSARVNNCHLLGNQLSGDGEDLANLVTCSRPANAPVRDDEGFNNDMKTLETQVRDAIVDDKQVVRYQVTPIYEGARTVPKTIKLEAVGFYPDGRPGGILIERDLPNKVFSRIDGTDGRWYNLGQWTYHGVPVPTGDTK
;
A
#
# COMPACT_ATOMS: atom_id res chain seq x y z
N MET A 1 -64.00 40.27 -43.61
CA MET A 1 -62.89 40.60 -42.70
C MET A 1 -62.19 39.28 -42.40
N SER A 2 -61.34 38.75 -43.29
CA SER A 2 -59.99 39.23 -43.66
C SER A 2 -58.95 38.86 -42.59
N LEU A 3 -57.88 38.08 -42.86
CA LEU A 3 -57.57 37.18 -43.98
C LEU A 3 -56.44 36.21 -43.51
N LEU A 4 -56.46 34.96 -43.99
CA LEU A 4 -55.44 33.89 -43.83
C LEU A 4 -54.24 34.11 -44.82
N PRO A 5 -53.21 33.23 -44.92
CA PRO A 5 -52.37 32.50 -43.93
C PRO A 5 -50.84 32.48 -44.30
N HIS A 6 -50.04 31.64 -43.61
CA HIS A 6 -48.84 30.88 -44.05
C HIS A 6 -47.84 31.42 -45.12
N ARG A 7 -46.53 31.30 -44.84
CA ARG A 7 -45.62 30.27 -45.47
C ARG A 7 -44.17 30.35 -44.94
N GLY A 8 -43.47 29.20 -44.90
CA GLY A 8 -42.00 29.09 -44.80
C GLY A 8 -41.42 28.38 -46.03
N ARG A 9 -40.24 27.73 -45.89
CA ARG A 9 -39.43 26.87 -46.83
C ARG A 9 -38.08 27.48 -47.29
N GLU A 10 -37.00 26.80 -47.69
CA GLU A 10 -36.44 25.40 -47.58
C GLU A 10 -35.03 25.36 -48.27
N ARG A 11 -33.97 24.77 -47.67
CA ARG A 11 -32.95 23.78 -48.22
C ARG A 11 -32.14 24.09 -49.56
N PRO A 12 -31.27 23.20 -50.16
CA PRO A 12 -29.92 22.65 -49.77
C PRO A 12 -28.87 22.42 -50.99
N THR A 13 -27.70 21.69 -50.90
CA THR A 13 -26.76 21.18 -52.00
C THR A 13 -26.05 22.18 -53.00
N VAL A 14 -24.98 21.89 -53.83
CA VAL A 14 -24.08 20.72 -54.15
C VAL A 14 -22.60 21.12 -54.37
N LEU A 15 -21.62 20.45 -53.73
CA LEU A 15 -20.19 20.45 -54.16
C LEU A 15 -20.05 19.95 -55.62
N ARG A 16 -19.02 20.39 -56.38
CA ARG A 16 -18.14 19.45 -57.14
C ARG A 16 -16.95 20.05 -57.92
N ARG A 17 -15.96 19.15 -58.13
CA ARG A 17 -14.73 19.20 -58.99
C ARG A 17 -13.54 19.96 -58.35
N ILE A 18 -12.41 19.33 -57.97
CA ILE A 18 -11.48 18.36 -58.61
C ILE A 18 -10.60 19.01 -59.70
N GLY A 19 -9.26 19.00 -59.50
CA GLY A 19 -8.30 18.97 -60.61
C GLY A 19 -6.89 19.56 -60.39
N ALA A 20 -5.90 18.67 -60.20
CA ALA A 20 -4.50 18.75 -60.68
C ALA A 20 -3.47 19.77 -60.10
N LEU A 21 -2.49 19.20 -59.36
CA LEU A 21 -1.05 19.12 -59.74
C LEU A 21 -0.36 20.34 -60.41
N LEU A 22 0.67 20.93 -59.77
CA LEU A 22 2.10 20.65 -60.07
C LEU A 22 3.13 21.45 -59.24
N ALA A 23 4.19 20.72 -58.86
CA ALA A 23 5.58 21.07 -58.52
C ALA A 23 6.07 22.53 -58.36
N GLY A 24 6.90 22.74 -57.33
CA GLY A 24 7.80 23.90 -57.21
C GLY A 24 8.59 23.94 -55.90
N ALA A 25 9.74 23.24 -55.84
CA ALA A 25 10.65 23.30 -54.70
C ALA A 25 11.72 24.39 -54.88
N VAL A 26 12.13 25.07 -53.79
CA VAL A 26 13.53 25.45 -53.45
C VAL A 26 13.59 25.76 -51.94
N ALA A 27 14.69 25.40 -51.28
CA ALA A 27 14.90 25.55 -49.85
C ALA A 27 15.61 26.87 -49.45
N ALA A 28 15.37 27.35 -48.22
CA ALA A 28 16.36 28.10 -47.44
C ALA A 28 16.06 28.05 -45.93
N SER A 29 17.14 27.92 -45.15
CA SER A 29 17.28 27.83 -43.70
C SER A 29 16.39 28.72 -42.82
N LEU A 30 15.88 28.16 -41.72
CA LEU A 30 15.34 28.90 -40.56
C LEU A 30 16.20 28.64 -39.33
N LEU A 31 16.71 29.71 -38.68
CA LEU A 31 17.14 29.64 -37.29
C LEU A 31 15.91 29.57 -36.39
N THR A 32 15.82 28.58 -35.52
CA THR A 32 14.76 28.48 -34.52
C THR A 32 15.07 29.35 -33.31
N ALA A 33 14.51 30.56 -33.28
CA ALA A 33 14.31 31.28 -32.02
C ALA A 33 13.15 30.61 -31.26
N ALA A 34 13.39 30.20 -30.01
CA ALA A 34 12.37 29.61 -29.16
C ALA A 34 11.32 30.68 -28.76
N PRO A 35 10.02 30.36 -28.73
CA PRO A 35 9.00 31.28 -28.27
C PRO A 35 9.12 31.50 -26.75
N ALA A 36 8.90 32.74 -26.30
CA ALA A 36 8.75 33.01 -24.87
C ALA A 36 7.50 32.29 -24.33
N ARG A 37 7.64 31.64 -23.18
CA ARG A 37 6.56 30.89 -22.52
C ARG A 37 5.48 31.89 -22.05
N ALA A 38 4.26 31.74 -22.55
CA ALA A 38 3.11 32.45 -22.01
C ALA A 38 2.81 31.95 -20.58
N ASP A 39 2.36 32.85 -19.71
CA ASP A 39 1.94 32.48 -18.36
C ASP A 39 0.77 31.50 -18.43
N GLU A 40 0.94 30.35 -17.78
CA GLU A 40 -0.05 29.28 -17.75
C GLU A 40 -1.19 29.67 -16.80
N PRO A 41 -2.46 29.61 -17.23
CA PRO A 41 -3.58 30.03 -16.38
C PRO A 41 -3.67 29.16 -15.11
N PRO A 42 -4.05 29.74 -13.96
CA PRO A 42 -4.07 29.03 -12.69
C PRO A 42 -5.06 27.86 -12.72
N GLN A 43 -4.52 26.64 -12.59
CA GLN A 43 -5.31 25.41 -12.67
C GLN A 43 -6.05 25.13 -11.35
N PRO A 44 -7.31 24.68 -11.39
CA PRO A 44 -8.02 24.16 -10.21
C PRO A 44 -7.32 22.93 -9.62
N VAL A 45 -7.37 22.78 -8.30
CA VAL A 45 -6.90 21.59 -7.57
C VAL A 45 -8.07 20.63 -7.42
N PRO A 46 -8.05 19.42 -8.02
CA PRO A 46 -9.12 18.43 -7.83
C PRO A 46 -9.23 18.01 -6.35
N LEU A 47 -10.45 17.75 -5.90
CA LEU A 47 -10.78 17.46 -4.50
C LEU A 47 -11.41 16.06 -4.37
N THR A 48 -11.11 15.36 -3.27
CA THR A 48 -11.64 13.99 -2.99
C THR A 48 -12.59 13.93 -1.80
N SER A 49 -12.41 14.80 -0.79
CA SER A 49 -13.24 14.83 0.41
C SER A 49 -13.62 16.26 0.79
N VAL A 50 -14.81 16.41 1.39
CA VAL A 50 -15.35 17.66 1.92
C VAL A 50 -15.96 17.39 3.31
N VAL A 51 -15.64 18.24 4.28
CA VAL A 51 -16.26 18.26 5.62
C VAL A 51 -16.56 19.70 6.02
N ALA A 52 -17.56 19.94 6.88
CA ALA A 52 -18.00 21.29 7.24
C ALA A 52 -18.42 21.40 8.71
N ASP A 53 -18.16 22.56 9.32
CA ASP A 53 -18.61 22.91 10.67
C ASP A 53 -19.71 23.99 10.65
N ALA A 54 -19.72 24.88 11.65
CA ALA A 54 -20.71 25.94 11.81
C ALA A 54 -20.70 26.98 10.67
N ASP A 55 -19.50 27.39 10.22
CA ASP A 55 -19.34 28.43 9.20
C ASP A 55 -18.18 28.19 8.21
N ARG A 56 -17.44 27.09 8.37
CA ARG A 56 -16.30 26.71 7.53
C ARG A 56 -16.56 25.43 6.77
N VAL A 57 -16.01 25.38 5.56
CA VAL A 57 -15.88 24.15 4.78
C VAL A 57 -14.41 23.84 4.56
N TYR A 58 -14.08 22.57 4.72
CA TYR A 58 -12.74 22.04 4.53
C TYR A 58 -12.75 21.03 3.39
N ALA A 59 -11.68 21.02 2.60
CA ALA A 59 -11.55 20.12 1.47
C ALA A 59 -10.15 19.51 1.39
N LEU A 60 -10.09 18.25 0.97
CA LEU A 60 -8.85 17.49 0.76
C LEU A 60 -8.55 17.39 -0.73
N ALA A 61 -7.34 17.74 -1.14
CA ALA A 61 -6.86 17.52 -2.50
C ALA A 61 -6.91 16.03 -2.88
N ALA A 62 -7.28 15.71 -4.12
CA ALA A 62 -7.39 14.33 -4.59
C ALA A 62 -6.04 13.60 -4.67
N ASP A 63 -4.93 14.34 -4.76
CA ASP A 63 -3.56 13.80 -4.63
C ASP A 63 -3.10 13.65 -3.17
N HIS A 64 -3.99 13.88 -2.21
CA HIS A 64 -3.72 13.84 -0.77
C HIS A 64 -2.57 14.78 -0.32
N SER A 65 -2.25 15.84 -1.07
CA SER A 65 -1.08 16.72 -0.80
C SER A 65 -1.36 17.89 0.14
N ALA A 66 -2.62 18.30 0.27
CA ALA A 66 -3.01 19.51 0.99
C ALA A 66 -4.45 19.48 1.52
N VAL A 67 -4.64 20.09 2.68
CA VAL A 67 -5.95 20.42 3.28
C VAL A 67 -6.22 21.91 3.11
N TYR A 68 -7.43 22.25 2.68
CA TYR A 68 -7.88 23.62 2.47
C TYR A 68 -9.07 23.98 3.37
N GLU A 69 -9.17 25.25 3.73
CA GLU A 69 -10.26 25.86 4.50
C GLU A 69 -10.88 27.01 3.70
N ARG A 70 -12.20 27.19 3.81
CA ARG A 70 -12.91 28.37 3.32
C ARG A 70 -14.02 28.76 4.29
N GLN A 71 -14.12 30.06 4.60
CA GLN A 71 -15.13 30.63 5.48
C GLN A 71 -16.03 31.59 4.70
N GLY A 72 -17.27 31.17 4.43
CA GLY A 72 -18.26 31.96 3.69
C GLY A 72 -18.10 31.98 2.15
N ASP A 73 -19.14 32.49 1.48
CA ASP A 73 -19.32 32.32 0.03
C ASP A 73 -18.31 33.13 -0.80
N ALA A 74 -17.92 34.31 -0.34
CA ALA A 74 -17.03 35.24 -1.05
C ALA A 74 -15.53 35.09 -0.70
N ALA A 75 -15.15 34.17 0.17
CA ALA A 75 -13.77 33.97 0.59
C ALA A 75 -12.95 33.14 -0.42
N ALA A 76 -11.63 33.31 -0.41
CA ALA A 76 -10.72 32.40 -1.10
C ALA A 76 -10.55 31.09 -0.33
N TRP A 77 -10.14 30.02 -1.03
CA TRP A 77 -9.65 28.80 -0.39
C TRP A 77 -8.24 29.01 0.15
N ASN A 78 -8.04 28.82 1.45
CA ASN A 78 -6.75 28.92 2.12
C ASN A 78 -6.18 27.52 2.32
N ARG A 79 -4.90 27.30 2.01
CA ARG A 79 -4.19 26.07 2.42
C ARG A 79 -3.91 26.15 3.92
N ILE A 80 -4.30 25.11 4.65
CA ILE A 80 -4.13 25.04 6.12
C ILE A 80 -3.30 23.84 6.58
N GLY A 81 -3.03 22.87 5.71
CA GLY A 81 -2.21 21.71 6.06
C GLY A 81 -1.64 20.99 4.85
N GLY A 82 -0.69 20.10 5.12
CA GLY A 82 -0.06 19.21 4.16
C GLY A 82 -0.80 17.88 3.94
N SER A 83 -0.01 16.82 3.74
CA SER A 83 -0.55 15.55 3.24
C SER A 83 -1.36 14.76 4.27
N ALA A 84 -2.59 14.42 3.91
CA ALA A 84 -3.56 13.71 4.74
C ALA A 84 -4.27 12.60 3.94
N LYS A 85 -4.53 11.45 4.56
CA LYS A 85 -5.38 10.40 3.98
C LYS A 85 -6.84 10.86 3.98
N ASP A 86 -7.33 11.29 5.14
CA ASP A 86 -8.69 11.76 5.35
C ASP A 86 -8.71 13.01 6.25
N ILE A 87 -9.81 13.75 6.14
CA ILE A 87 -10.15 14.88 7.01
C ILE A 87 -11.49 14.62 7.69
N TYR A 88 -11.61 15.06 8.94
CA TYR A 88 -12.77 14.82 9.80
C TYR A 88 -13.11 16.07 10.57
N VAL A 89 -14.40 16.28 10.85
CA VAL A 89 -14.88 17.43 11.61
C VAL A 89 -15.86 16.98 12.69
N GLY A 90 -15.84 17.67 13.82
CA GLY A 90 -16.78 17.54 14.93
C GLY A 90 -16.65 18.74 15.86
N GLY A 91 -17.40 18.78 16.96
CA GLY A 91 -17.31 19.91 17.90
C GLY A 91 -15.92 20.05 18.55
N ALA A 92 -15.17 18.95 18.64
CA ALA A 92 -13.77 18.96 19.08
C ALA A 92 -12.80 19.67 18.11
N GLY A 93 -13.23 19.98 16.88
CA GLY A 93 -12.47 20.71 15.85
C GLY A 93 -12.30 19.93 14.54
N LEU A 94 -11.40 20.44 13.67
CA LEU A 94 -10.93 19.75 12.47
C LEU A 94 -9.78 18.79 12.82
N PHE A 95 -9.81 17.61 12.24
CA PHE A 95 -8.79 16.57 12.38
C PHE A 95 -8.41 15.99 11.01
N ALA A 96 -7.21 15.41 10.94
CA ALA A 96 -6.71 14.74 9.74
C ALA A 96 -5.89 13.50 10.11
N THR A 97 -5.94 12.46 9.29
CA THR A 97 -5.07 11.27 9.41
C THR A 97 -3.89 11.39 8.45
N ALA A 98 -2.66 11.12 8.91
CA ALA A 98 -1.47 11.27 8.07
C ALA A 98 -1.37 10.19 6.97
N HIS A 99 -1.20 10.60 5.71
CA HIS A 99 -1.28 9.73 4.52
C HIS A 99 -0.41 8.46 4.57
N ARG A 100 0.78 8.50 5.21
CA ARG A 100 1.73 7.36 5.26
C ARG A 100 1.89 6.68 6.64
N ARG A 101 1.15 7.11 7.66
CA ARG A 101 1.25 6.56 9.05
C ARG A 101 -0.07 6.46 9.80
N LEU A 102 -1.17 6.93 9.23
CA LEU A 102 -2.54 6.95 9.76
C LEU A 102 -2.73 7.60 11.16
N LYS A 103 -1.66 8.17 11.75
CA LYS A 103 -1.69 8.98 12.96
C LYS A 103 -2.72 10.10 12.85
N LEU A 104 -3.41 10.38 13.96
CA LEU A 104 -4.42 11.42 14.06
C LEU A 104 -3.80 12.74 14.51
N PHE A 105 -4.10 13.81 13.77
CA PHE A 105 -3.71 15.18 14.06
C PHE A 105 -4.96 16.07 14.20
N ARG A 106 -4.89 17.08 15.07
CA ARG A 106 -5.88 18.14 15.24
C ARG A 106 -5.35 19.44 14.67
N TYR A 107 -6.19 20.21 13.99
CA TYR A 107 -5.85 21.56 13.53
C TYR A 107 -5.92 22.55 14.70
N ASP A 108 -4.87 23.34 14.89
CA ASP A 108 -4.78 24.30 16.00
C ASP A 108 -5.32 25.69 15.64
N GLY A 109 -5.97 25.84 14.48
CA GLY A 109 -6.65 27.07 14.05
C GLY A 109 -5.75 28.11 13.38
N THR A 110 -4.48 27.78 13.10
CA THR A 110 -3.55 28.61 12.30
C THR A 110 -2.91 27.77 11.20
N PRO A 111 -2.68 28.32 9.98
CA PRO A 111 -2.16 27.53 8.86
C PRO A 111 -0.88 26.77 9.18
N GLU A 112 -0.83 25.50 8.75
CA GLU A 112 0.21 24.50 9.01
C GLU A 112 0.40 24.11 10.49
N ALA A 113 -0.36 24.67 11.45
CA ALA A 113 -0.30 24.26 12.86
C ALA A 113 -1.24 23.07 13.13
N TRP A 114 -0.63 21.90 13.35
CA TRP A 114 -1.33 20.65 13.64
C TRP A 114 -0.67 19.91 14.81
N THR A 115 -1.44 19.59 15.84
CA THR A 115 -0.99 18.84 17.03
C THR A 115 -1.33 17.35 16.90
N GLU A 116 -0.36 16.47 17.19
CA GLU A 116 -0.60 15.02 17.22
C GLU A 116 -1.51 14.64 18.40
N VAL A 117 -2.59 13.90 18.10
CA VAL A 117 -3.61 13.42 19.06
C VAL A 117 -3.42 11.94 19.35
N GLY A 118 -2.96 11.14 18.39
CA GLY A 118 -2.87 9.70 18.60
C GLY A 118 -2.14 8.93 17.52
N GLY A 119 -1.91 7.66 17.84
CA GLY A 119 -1.45 6.66 16.88
C GLY A 119 -2.46 6.37 15.77
N PRO A 120 -2.15 5.43 14.87
CA PRO A 120 -3.11 4.93 13.89
C PRO A 120 -4.33 4.31 14.58
N GLY A 121 -5.47 4.33 13.89
CA GLY A 121 -6.70 3.65 14.28
C GLY A 121 -7.48 3.20 13.04
N ALA A 122 -8.33 2.18 13.19
CA ALA A 122 -9.14 1.66 12.08
C ALA A 122 -10.28 2.61 11.69
N ALA A 123 -10.85 3.32 12.67
CA ALA A 123 -11.82 4.39 12.48
C ALA A 123 -11.73 5.42 13.62
N PHE A 124 -12.16 6.65 13.36
CA PHE A 124 -12.24 7.73 14.35
C PHE A 124 -13.60 8.42 14.30
N ALA A 125 -14.08 8.91 15.45
CA ALA A 125 -15.33 9.65 15.57
C ALA A 125 -15.18 10.84 16.53
N PHE A 126 -15.73 12.01 16.17
CA PHE A 126 -15.46 13.30 16.81
C PHE A 126 -16.72 13.91 17.42
N GLY A 127 -16.83 13.88 18.74
CA GLY A 127 -17.94 14.44 19.49
C GLY A 127 -17.81 15.95 19.72
N ALA A 128 -18.59 16.48 20.68
CA ALA A 128 -18.54 17.89 21.04
C ALA A 128 -17.23 18.30 21.73
N ASP A 129 -16.74 17.47 22.65
CA ASP A 129 -15.55 17.66 23.48
C ASP A 129 -14.60 16.45 23.46
N ARG A 130 -15.04 15.33 22.90
CA ARG A 130 -14.40 14.00 22.98
C ARG A 130 -14.02 13.47 21.60
N VAL A 131 -12.96 12.67 21.57
CA VAL A 131 -12.51 11.96 20.36
C VAL A 131 -12.46 10.47 20.66
N TYR A 132 -13.00 9.68 19.74
CA TYR A 132 -13.08 8.22 19.85
C TYR A 132 -12.30 7.58 18.71
N GLY A 133 -11.71 6.41 18.98
CA GLY A 133 -10.92 5.67 18.01
C GLY A 133 -11.01 4.17 18.22
N ILE A 134 -11.19 3.43 17.13
CA ILE A 134 -11.00 1.98 17.10
C ILE A 134 -9.50 1.70 16.90
N THR A 135 -8.93 0.76 17.64
CA THR A 135 -7.54 0.31 17.42
C THR A 135 -7.34 -0.21 15.98
N PRO A 136 -6.10 -0.18 15.42
CA PRO A 136 -5.85 -0.59 14.04
C PRO A 136 -6.27 -2.03 13.69
N ASP A 137 -6.26 -2.91 14.70
CA ASP A 137 -6.64 -4.33 14.66
C ASP A 137 -8.14 -4.57 14.92
N GLY A 138 -8.93 -3.51 15.15
CA GLY A 138 -10.36 -3.61 15.47
C GLY A 138 -10.66 -4.15 16.88
N THR A 139 -9.66 -4.37 17.74
CA THR A 139 -9.85 -5.10 19.01
C THR A 139 -10.47 -4.28 20.15
N ALA A 140 -10.39 -2.95 20.12
CA ALA A 140 -10.93 -2.09 21.17
C ALA A 140 -11.39 -0.72 20.66
N VAL A 141 -12.46 -0.21 21.29
CA VAL A 141 -12.88 1.20 21.20
C VAL A 141 -12.25 1.99 22.36
N ASN A 142 -11.61 3.11 22.05
CA ASN A 142 -10.94 3.99 23.01
C ASN A 142 -11.50 5.41 22.96
N GLU A 143 -11.47 6.09 24.11
CA GLU A 143 -11.76 7.52 24.29
C GLU A 143 -10.46 8.28 24.58
N TRP A 144 -10.25 9.39 23.90
CA TRP A 144 -9.12 10.30 24.13
C TRP A 144 -9.48 11.34 25.19
N SER A 145 -8.61 11.48 26.20
CA SER A 145 -8.67 12.58 27.16
C SER A 145 -7.69 13.69 26.77
N PRO A 146 -8.18 14.91 26.41
CA PRO A 146 -7.30 16.03 26.04
C PRO A 146 -6.47 16.56 27.21
N ASP A 147 -6.98 16.43 28.46
CA ASP A 147 -6.34 17.00 29.66
C ASP A 147 -5.02 16.31 30.01
N ASN A 148 -4.96 14.99 29.86
CA ASN A 148 -3.79 14.17 30.20
C ASN A 148 -3.10 13.54 28.98
N ARG A 149 -3.65 13.73 27.77
CA ARG A 149 -3.17 13.17 26.51
C ARG A 149 -3.05 11.64 26.54
N THR A 150 -4.08 10.96 27.00
CA THR A 150 -4.13 9.49 27.03
C THR A 150 -5.39 8.93 26.36
N TRP A 151 -5.24 7.77 25.73
CA TRP A 151 -6.35 6.95 25.25
C TRP A 151 -6.75 5.95 26.35
N THR A 152 -8.04 5.89 26.67
CA THR A 152 -8.61 4.95 27.64
C THR A 152 -9.53 3.98 26.91
N LYS A 153 -9.36 2.66 27.12
CA LYS A 153 -10.27 1.66 26.56
C LYS A 153 -11.66 1.79 27.21
N ILE A 154 -12.69 1.93 26.36
CA ILE A 154 -14.10 2.06 26.76
C ILE A 154 -15.00 0.97 26.20
N GLY A 155 -14.52 0.17 25.24
CA GLY A 155 -15.25 -0.98 24.70
C GLY A 155 -14.32 -1.98 24.02
N ASP A 156 -14.85 -3.19 23.77
CA ASP A 156 -14.18 -4.26 23.04
C ASP A 156 -14.31 -4.07 21.52
N ARG A 157 -14.35 -5.16 20.75
CA ARG A 157 -14.29 -5.16 19.28
C ARG A 157 -15.47 -4.40 18.65
N ALA A 158 -15.18 -3.57 17.64
CA ALA A 158 -16.17 -2.86 16.84
C ALA A 158 -15.72 -2.71 15.38
N THR A 159 -16.65 -2.76 14.43
CA THR A 159 -16.36 -2.50 13.00
C THR A 159 -16.44 -1.02 12.66
N SER A 160 -17.36 -0.28 13.29
CA SER A 160 -17.54 1.15 13.06
C SER A 160 -17.99 1.84 14.34
N ILE A 161 -17.66 3.13 14.46
CA ILE A 161 -18.08 4.01 15.55
C ILE A 161 -18.74 5.25 14.97
N TYR A 162 -19.81 5.70 15.62
CA TYR A 162 -20.61 6.85 15.22
C TYR A 162 -20.85 7.73 16.43
N VAL A 163 -20.77 9.05 16.28
CA VAL A 163 -20.96 9.99 17.39
C VAL A 163 -21.74 11.21 16.94
N GLY A 164 -22.53 11.75 17.87
CA GLY A 164 -23.27 13.00 17.74
C GLY A 164 -23.84 13.37 19.10
N GLY A 165 -24.81 14.29 19.15
CA GLY A 165 -25.43 14.71 20.41
C GLY A 165 -26.18 13.57 21.14
N ALA A 166 -26.70 12.59 20.40
CA ALA A 166 -27.39 11.43 20.99
C ALA A 166 -26.45 10.45 21.75
N GLY A 167 -25.14 10.60 21.58
CA GLY A 167 -24.09 9.83 22.24
C GLY A 167 -23.10 9.17 21.27
N LEU A 168 -22.27 8.27 21.83
CA LEU A 168 -21.40 7.37 21.07
C LEU A 168 -22.11 6.04 20.82
N PHE A 169 -21.97 5.52 19.60
CA PHE A 169 -22.51 4.25 19.17
C PHE A 169 -21.43 3.44 18.42
N ALA A 170 -21.55 2.12 18.45
CA ALA A 170 -20.63 1.20 17.78
C ALA A 170 -21.39 0.02 17.17
N THR A 171 -20.90 -0.52 16.06
CA THR A 171 -21.43 -1.77 15.47
C THR A 171 -20.60 -2.96 15.92
N ASN A 172 -21.27 -4.00 16.45
CA ASN A 172 -20.63 -5.27 16.77
C ASN A 172 -20.17 -5.98 15.48
N PRO A 173 -18.93 -6.47 15.40
CA PRO A 173 -18.37 -7.01 14.15
C PRO A 173 -19.01 -8.32 13.69
N ASP A 174 -19.52 -9.13 14.62
CA ASP A 174 -20.00 -10.49 14.33
C ASP A 174 -21.48 -10.49 13.89
N THR A 175 -22.24 -9.46 14.25
CA THR A 175 -23.71 -9.39 14.07
C THR A 175 -24.19 -8.12 13.37
N GLY A 176 -23.32 -7.12 13.18
CA GLY A 176 -23.65 -5.80 12.65
C GLY A 176 -24.56 -4.94 13.54
N LYS A 177 -25.04 -5.47 14.67
CA LYS A 177 -25.97 -4.79 15.60
C LYS A 177 -25.38 -3.48 16.15
N LEU A 178 -26.24 -2.50 16.36
CA LEU A 178 -25.87 -1.19 16.90
C LEU A 178 -25.98 -1.18 18.43
N PHE A 179 -24.88 -0.81 19.08
CA PHE A 179 -24.77 -0.60 20.52
C PHE A 179 -24.53 0.88 20.84
N ARG A 180 -25.07 1.35 21.96
CA ARG A 180 -24.85 2.69 22.51
C ARG A 180 -23.93 2.61 23.73
N TYR A 181 -22.98 3.52 23.84
CA TYR A 181 -22.13 3.66 25.01
C TYR A 181 -22.90 4.31 26.16
N ASP A 182 -22.84 3.71 27.36
CA ASP A 182 -23.58 4.20 28.53
C ASP A 182 -22.75 5.15 29.43
N GLY A 183 -21.57 5.58 28.96
CA GLY A 183 -20.73 6.55 29.66
C GLY A 183 -19.83 5.97 30.75
N THR A 184 -19.83 4.64 30.92
CA THR A 184 -18.94 3.91 31.83
C THR A 184 -18.13 2.88 31.01
N PRO A 185 -16.80 2.76 31.19
CA PRO A 185 -15.99 1.83 30.41
C PRO A 185 -16.56 0.40 30.40
N ASN A 186 -16.62 -0.19 29.21
CA ASN A 186 -17.18 -1.51 28.93
C ASN A 186 -18.67 -1.66 29.29
N GLN A 187 -19.44 -0.56 29.39
CA GLN A 187 -20.91 -0.59 29.49
C GLN A 187 -21.54 -0.06 28.20
N TRP A 188 -22.18 -0.98 27.47
CA TRP A 188 -22.82 -0.73 26.19
C TRP A 188 -24.18 -1.43 26.13
N THR A 189 -25.20 -0.72 25.67
CA THR A 189 -26.58 -1.22 25.55
C THR A 189 -26.91 -1.46 24.07
N GLU A 190 -27.44 -2.63 23.71
CA GLU A 190 -27.98 -2.89 22.37
C GLU A 190 -29.18 -1.97 22.09
N VAL A 191 -29.14 -1.21 20.99
CA VAL A 191 -30.19 -0.24 20.61
C VAL A 191 -30.79 -0.49 19.23
N GLY A 192 -30.16 -1.30 18.38
CA GLY A 192 -30.66 -1.60 17.04
C GLY A 192 -30.08 -2.87 16.42
N GLY A 193 -30.80 -3.40 15.43
CA GLY A 193 -30.28 -4.46 14.55
C GLY A 193 -29.20 -3.95 13.59
N PRO A 194 -28.70 -4.81 12.69
CA PRO A 194 -27.78 -4.39 11.63
C PRO A 194 -28.44 -3.39 10.67
N GLY A 195 -27.62 -2.58 10.01
CA GLY A 195 -28.02 -1.61 9.00
C GLY A 195 -26.88 -1.34 8.01
N ALA A 196 -27.21 -0.90 6.80
CA ALA A 196 -26.23 -0.62 5.74
C ALA A 196 -25.41 0.66 6.03
N ALA A 197 -26.00 1.62 6.75
CA ALA A 197 -25.32 2.80 7.25
C ALA A 197 -26.06 3.37 8.47
N PHE A 198 -25.32 4.05 9.35
CA PHE A 198 -25.87 4.78 10.49
C PHE A 198 -25.34 6.23 10.52
N ALA A 199 -26.15 7.16 11.02
CA ALA A 199 -25.79 8.56 11.21
C ALA A 199 -26.37 9.08 12.54
N VAL A 200 -25.56 9.78 13.34
CA VAL A 200 -25.95 10.20 14.71
C VAL A 200 -26.15 11.71 14.76
N GLY A 201 -27.39 12.15 15.01
CA GLY A 201 -27.76 13.56 15.11
C GLY A 201 -27.66 14.11 16.54
N ALA A 202 -28.33 15.24 16.79
CA ALA A 202 -28.35 15.91 18.09
C ALA A 202 -29.10 15.10 19.18
N ASP A 203 -30.23 14.48 18.84
CA ASP A 203 -31.08 13.69 19.75
C ASP A 203 -31.56 12.34 19.15
N ARG A 204 -31.23 12.10 17.88
CA ARG A 204 -31.65 10.92 17.10
C ARG A 204 -30.47 10.12 16.57
N VAL A 205 -30.72 8.85 16.27
CA VAL A 205 -29.88 8.05 15.38
C VAL A 205 -30.70 7.66 14.16
N TYR A 206 -30.11 7.75 12.98
CA TYR A 206 -30.72 7.35 11.73
C TYR A 206 -29.99 6.12 11.19
N GLY A 207 -30.73 5.21 10.56
CA GLY A 207 -30.19 3.95 10.05
C GLY A 207 -30.87 3.54 8.75
N ILE A 208 -30.08 3.16 7.75
CA ILE A 208 -30.56 2.49 6.55
C ILE A 208 -30.65 0.99 6.85
N THR A 209 -31.74 0.34 6.46
CA THR A 209 -31.87 -1.13 6.56
C THR A 209 -30.74 -1.86 5.80
N PRO A 210 -30.36 -3.10 6.17
CA PRO A 210 -29.27 -3.84 5.50
C PRO A 210 -29.45 -4.03 3.99
N ASP A 211 -30.70 -4.04 3.53
CA ASP A 211 -31.08 -4.18 2.11
C ASP A 211 -31.21 -2.82 1.38
N GLY A 212 -30.95 -1.70 2.05
CA GLY A 212 -31.05 -0.35 1.48
C GLY A 212 -32.48 0.18 1.29
N THR A 213 -33.53 -0.57 1.65
CA THR A 213 -34.92 -0.28 1.23
C THR A 213 -35.67 0.73 2.11
N ALA A 214 -35.19 1.04 3.31
CA ALA A 214 -35.81 2.00 4.20
C ALA A 214 -34.82 2.79 5.07
N VAL A 215 -35.15 4.06 5.33
CA VAL A 215 -34.52 4.89 6.36
C VAL A 215 -35.38 4.87 7.62
N ASN A 216 -34.77 4.59 8.76
CA ASN A 216 -35.41 4.56 10.08
C ASN A 216 -34.76 5.58 11.02
N GLU A 217 -35.55 6.11 11.96
CA GLU A 217 -35.13 6.97 13.06
C GLU A 217 -35.27 6.20 14.39
N TRP A 218 -34.24 6.28 15.23
CA TRP A 218 -34.26 5.85 16.63
C TRP A 218 -34.26 7.06 17.56
N SER A 219 -35.10 7.00 18.59
CA SER A 219 -35.18 8.00 19.66
C SER A 219 -34.62 7.47 20.97
N ALA A 220 -33.75 8.24 21.61
CA ALA A 220 -33.21 7.92 22.93
C ALA A 220 -34.30 7.89 24.03
N ASP A 221 -35.35 8.69 23.89
CA ASP A 221 -36.41 8.87 24.89
C ASP A 221 -37.31 7.64 25.01
N ASN A 222 -37.69 7.05 23.87
CA ASN A 222 -38.61 5.90 23.81
C ASN A 222 -37.93 4.57 23.45
N ARG A 223 -36.66 4.60 23.01
CA ARG A 223 -35.84 3.46 22.58
C ARG A 223 -36.42 2.62 21.44
N THR A 224 -37.26 3.22 20.59
CA THR A 224 -37.85 2.55 19.43
C THR A 224 -37.32 3.08 18.10
N TRP A 225 -37.20 2.17 17.12
CA TRP A 225 -36.99 2.52 15.72
C TRP A 225 -38.33 2.76 15.03
N THR A 226 -38.43 3.84 14.25
CA THR A 226 -39.60 4.20 13.45
C THR A 226 -39.15 4.40 12.00
N ARG A 227 -39.88 3.85 11.03
CA ARG A 227 -39.61 4.10 9.61
C ARG A 227 -39.96 5.54 9.26
N ILE A 228 -39.05 6.24 8.59
CA ILE A 228 -39.22 7.64 8.18
C ILE A 228 -39.03 7.87 6.68
N GLY A 229 -38.55 6.88 5.92
CA GLY A 229 -38.41 7.00 4.47
C GLY A 229 -38.19 5.67 3.74
N GLY A 230 -38.20 5.76 2.41
CA GLY A 230 -37.90 4.66 1.48
C GLY A 230 -36.40 4.42 1.26
N ALA A 231 -36.07 3.89 0.09
CA ALA A 231 -34.72 3.43 -0.23
C ALA A 231 -33.70 4.58 -0.32
N ALA A 232 -32.51 4.36 0.23
CA ALA A 232 -31.43 5.35 0.29
C ALA A 232 -30.06 4.65 0.11
N LYS A 233 -29.13 5.31 -0.57
CA LYS A 233 -27.74 4.84 -0.73
C LYS A 233 -26.83 5.32 0.40
N ALA A 234 -27.00 6.57 0.83
CA ALA A 234 -26.30 7.14 1.98
C ALA A 234 -27.22 8.08 2.75
N ILE A 235 -26.91 8.29 4.03
CA ILE A 235 -27.57 9.25 4.92
C ILE A 235 -26.53 10.19 5.52
N TYR A 236 -26.89 11.47 5.64
CA TYR A 236 -26.03 12.53 6.17
C TYR A 236 -26.82 13.33 7.20
N VAL A 237 -26.19 13.68 8.32
CA VAL A 237 -26.84 14.42 9.40
C VAL A 237 -25.92 15.51 9.93
N GLY A 238 -26.51 16.64 10.30
CA GLY A 238 -25.85 17.79 10.91
C GLY A 238 -26.91 18.83 11.33
N GLY A 239 -26.49 20.03 11.73
CA GLY A 239 -27.45 21.05 12.22
C GLY A 239 -28.47 21.51 11.15
N ALA A 240 -28.12 21.43 9.87
CA ALA A 240 -29.05 21.74 8.77
C ALA A 240 -30.18 20.69 8.57
N GLY A 241 -30.08 19.52 9.20
CA GLY A 241 -31.09 18.45 9.19
C GLY A 241 -30.55 17.07 8.81
N LEU A 242 -31.48 16.15 8.52
CA LEU A 242 -31.21 14.84 7.93
C LEU A 242 -31.38 14.91 6.41
N PHE A 243 -30.44 14.30 5.70
CA PHE A 243 -30.45 14.16 4.25
C PHE A 243 -30.17 12.72 3.84
N ALA A 244 -30.67 12.32 2.68
CA ALA A 244 -30.44 11.00 2.09
C ALA A 244 -30.22 11.12 0.58
N THR A 245 -29.38 10.25 0.02
CA THR A 245 -29.22 10.13 -1.44
C THR A 245 -30.09 9.01 -1.99
N ASN A 246 -30.86 9.32 -3.04
CA ASN A 246 -31.62 8.31 -3.77
C ASN A 246 -30.66 7.33 -4.48
N PRO A 247 -30.86 6.00 -4.36
CA PRO A 247 -29.88 5.03 -4.84
C PRO A 247 -29.72 4.97 -6.36
N ASP A 248 -30.79 5.25 -7.11
CA ASP A 248 -30.80 5.14 -8.58
C ASP A 248 -30.22 6.39 -9.27
N SER A 249 -30.52 7.58 -8.72
CA SER A 249 -30.21 8.88 -9.34
C SER A 249 -29.11 9.67 -8.63
N GLY A 250 -28.70 9.26 -7.44
CA GLY A 250 -27.73 9.96 -6.59
C GLY A 250 -28.21 11.32 -6.05
N LYS A 251 -29.41 11.80 -6.43
CA LYS A 251 -30.00 13.07 -5.98
C LYS A 251 -30.12 13.14 -4.45
N LEU A 252 -29.93 14.35 -3.92
CA LEU A 252 -30.03 14.63 -2.49
C LEU A 252 -31.44 15.07 -2.10
N PHE A 253 -32.00 14.40 -1.09
CA PHE A 253 -33.27 14.69 -0.47
C PHE A 253 -33.08 15.10 1.00
N ARG A 254 -33.88 16.05 1.48
CA ARG A 254 -33.95 16.48 2.87
C ARG A 254 -35.19 15.89 3.54
N TYR A 255 -35.06 15.43 4.78
CA TYR A 255 -36.20 15.01 5.60
C TYR A 255 -36.92 16.22 6.17
N ASP A 256 -38.25 16.26 6.02
CA ASP A 256 -39.08 17.40 6.45
C ASP A 256 -39.64 17.24 7.88
N GLY A 257 -39.15 16.25 8.63
CA GLY A 257 -39.53 16.03 10.04
C GLY A 257 -40.86 15.30 10.26
N THR A 258 -41.48 14.81 9.19
CA THR A 258 -42.69 13.96 9.23
C THR A 258 -42.41 12.66 8.48
N PRO A 259 -42.76 11.46 9.00
CA PRO A 259 -42.48 10.20 8.32
C PRO A 259 -42.95 10.18 6.86
N GLU A 260 -42.09 9.63 6.00
CA GLU A 260 -42.21 9.61 4.52
C GLU A 260 -42.19 10.98 3.81
N ALA A 261 -42.11 12.11 4.53
CA ALA A 261 -41.99 13.45 3.94
C ALA A 261 -40.52 13.82 3.66
N TRP A 262 -40.15 13.81 2.38
CA TRP A 262 -38.82 14.16 1.90
C TRP A 262 -38.91 15.09 0.68
N THR A 263 -38.11 16.15 0.68
CA THR A 263 -38.05 17.15 -0.40
C THR A 263 -36.72 17.04 -1.15
N GLU A 264 -36.75 17.03 -2.49
CA GLU A 264 -35.54 17.11 -3.32
C GLU A 264 -34.86 18.47 -3.13
N VAL A 265 -33.58 18.47 -2.77
CA VAL A 265 -32.79 19.70 -2.54
C VAL A 265 -31.58 19.84 -3.46
N GLY A 266 -31.12 18.76 -4.12
CA GLY A 266 -29.96 18.83 -5.01
C GLY A 266 -29.78 17.64 -5.94
N GLY A 267 -28.94 17.84 -6.95
CA GLY A 267 -28.44 16.78 -7.84
C GLY A 267 -27.41 15.86 -7.16
N PRO A 268 -26.85 14.89 -7.91
CA PRO A 268 -25.80 14.01 -7.40
C PRO A 268 -24.49 14.77 -7.13
N GLY A 269 -23.75 14.30 -6.13
CA GLY A 269 -22.40 14.75 -5.78
C GLY A 269 -21.53 13.55 -5.40
N ALA A 270 -20.20 13.71 -5.46
CA ALA A 270 -19.26 12.68 -5.01
C ALA A 270 -19.33 12.45 -3.49
N ALA A 271 -19.52 13.54 -2.73
CA ALA A 271 -19.67 13.53 -1.29
C ALA A 271 -20.55 14.71 -0.84
N PHE A 272 -21.16 14.58 0.35
CA PHE A 272 -21.92 15.66 0.99
C PHE A 272 -21.47 15.84 2.45
N ALA A 273 -21.33 17.08 2.88
CA ALA A 273 -21.08 17.48 4.27
C ALA A 273 -22.23 18.36 4.76
N VAL A 274 -22.78 18.04 5.93
CA VAL A 274 -23.92 18.76 6.53
C VAL A 274 -23.41 19.55 7.74
N GLY A 275 -23.25 20.87 7.57
CA GLY A 275 -22.88 21.78 8.65
C GLY A 275 -24.09 22.24 9.46
N ASP A 276 -23.90 23.28 10.29
CA ASP A 276 -24.97 23.75 11.19
C ASP A 276 -26.17 24.38 10.47
N ARG A 277 -25.95 25.01 9.32
CA ARG A 277 -26.98 25.80 8.61
C ARG A 277 -26.95 25.63 7.09
N ALA A 278 -26.08 24.78 6.56
CA ALA A 278 -25.87 24.59 5.13
C ALA A 278 -25.41 23.16 4.83
N VAL A 279 -25.62 22.74 3.58
CA VAL A 279 -25.05 21.51 3.04
C VAL A 279 -24.02 21.86 1.98
N TYR A 280 -22.89 21.16 1.97
CA TYR A 280 -21.82 21.30 1.01
C TYR A 280 -21.74 20.02 0.19
N GLY A 281 -21.81 20.14 -1.14
CA GLY A 281 -21.72 19.02 -2.08
C GLY A 281 -20.44 19.13 -2.89
N LEU A 282 -19.64 18.07 -2.88
CA LEU A 282 -18.50 17.90 -3.78
C LEU A 282 -19.04 17.51 -5.17
N VAL A 283 -18.64 18.26 -6.22
CA VAL A 283 -19.04 17.94 -7.60
C VAL A 283 -18.51 16.54 -7.98
N PRO A 284 -19.25 15.71 -8.75
CA PRO A 284 -18.87 14.31 -9.02
C PRO A 284 -17.47 14.07 -9.60
N ASP A 285 -16.87 15.06 -10.28
CA ASP A 285 -15.53 15.01 -10.87
C ASP A 285 -14.43 15.64 -9.98
N GLY A 286 -14.78 16.06 -8.75
CA GLY A 286 -13.87 16.73 -7.83
C GLY A 286 -13.51 18.18 -8.21
N SER A 287 -14.14 18.77 -9.23
CA SER A 287 -13.80 20.10 -9.77
C SER A 287 -14.12 21.29 -8.85
N GLY A 288 -14.88 21.06 -7.77
CA GLY A 288 -15.18 22.09 -6.77
C GLY A 288 -16.25 21.68 -5.77
N VAL A 289 -16.55 22.61 -4.86
CA VAL A 289 -17.62 22.46 -3.86
C VAL A 289 -18.76 23.42 -4.16
N ASN A 290 -19.99 22.96 -4.00
CA ASN A 290 -21.22 23.75 -4.04
C ASN A 290 -21.84 23.82 -2.65
N ARG A 291 -22.55 24.91 -2.32
CA ARG A 291 -23.24 25.11 -1.04
C ARG A 291 -24.74 25.34 -1.24
N TRP A 292 -25.55 24.67 -0.43
CA TRP A 292 -27.01 24.86 -0.32
C TRP A 292 -27.35 25.57 0.98
N SER A 293 -28.18 26.62 0.89
CA SER A 293 -28.42 27.60 1.97
C SER A 293 -29.62 27.31 2.88
N GLY A 294 -30.43 26.28 2.59
CA GLY A 294 -31.56 25.88 3.42
C GLY A 294 -32.92 25.80 2.71
N ASP A 295 -33.04 26.28 1.47
CA ASP A 295 -34.31 26.37 0.74
C ASP A 295 -34.21 26.05 -0.76
N GLY A 296 -35.29 25.44 -1.27
CA GLY A 296 -35.41 25.06 -2.69
C GLY A 296 -34.31 24.12 -3.19
N THR A 297 -34.01 24.20 -4.48
CA THR A 297 -33.00 23.40 -5.18
C THR A 297 -31.80 24.22 -5.66
N GLY A 298 -31.63 25.45 -5.15
CA GLY A 298 -30.57 26.37 -5.56
C GLY A 298 -29.25 26.09 -4.83
N TRP A 299 -28.15 25.97 -5.57
CA TRP A 299 -26.80 25.79 -5.02
C TRP A 299 -25.88 26.93 -5.47
N THR A 300 -25.09 27.47 -4.53
CA THR A 300 -24.04 28.45 -4.79
C THR A 300 -22.72 27.74 -5.03
N ALA A 301 -22.09 27.95 -6.19
CA ALA A 301 -20.78 27.38 -6.49
C ALA A 301 -19.68 28.12 -5.71
N LEU A 302 -18.90 27.37 -4.93
CA LEU A 302 -17.69 27.87 -4.26
C LEU A 302 -16.43 27.60 -5.09
N GLY A 303 -16.48 26.60 -5.98
CA GLY A 303 -15.33 26.16 -6.80
C GLY A 303 -14.27 25.43 -6.00
N ALA A 304 -13.12 25.17 -6.62
CA ALA A 304 -11.94 24.54 -6.00
C ALA A 304 -10.84 25.56 -5.66
N PRO A 305 -9.84 25.19 -4.82
CA PRO A 305 -8.59 25.93 -4.71
C PRO A 305 -7.89 26.03 -6.07
N VAL A 306 -7.11 27.09 -6.30
CA VAL A 306 -6.29 27.26 -7.51
C VAL A 306 -4.81 27.21 -7.18
N LYS A 307 -4.02 26.55 -8.02
CA LYS A 307 -2.56 26.52 -7.89
C LYS A 307 -1.98 27.87 -8.28
N ALA A 308 -1.18 28.48 -7.40
CA ALA A 308 -0.47 29.72 -7.71
C ALA A 308 0.49 29.52 -8.89
N ALA A 309 0.54 30.51 -9.79
CA ALA A 309 1.52 30.52 -10.88
C ALA A 309 2.94 30.53 -10.31
N ALA A 310 3.86 29.80 -10.95
CA ALA A 310 5.25 29.77 -10.54
C ALA A 310 5.89 31.15 -10.71
N GLU A 311 6.45 31.70 -9.64
CA GLU A 311 7.13 32.99 -9.69
C GLU A 311 8.36 32.90 -10.61
N PRO A 312 8.52 33.81 -11.60
CA PRO A 312 9.62 33.70 -12.56
C PRO A 312 10.98 33.90 -11.86
N PRO A 313 12.03 33.18 -12.28
CA PRO A 313 13.33 33.25 -11.62
C PRO A 313 13.92 34.68 -11.72
N PRO A 314 14.62 35.17 -10.67
CA PRO A 314 15.15 36.52 -10.67
C PRO A 314 16.20 36.70 -11.76
N THR A 315 15.95 37.64 -12.67
CA THR A 315 16.80 37.91 -13.84
C THR A 315 18.16 38.48 -13.43
N GLN A 316 19.26 37.83 -13.84
CA GLN A 316 20.58 38.46 -13.83
C GLN A 316 20.64 39.63 -14.83
N PRO A 317 21.35 40.73 -14.52
CA PRO A 317 21.45 41.88 -15.40
C PRO A 317 22.45 41.63 -16.53
N THR A 318 22.00 41.83 -17.78
CA THR A 318 22.86 41.87 -18.97
C THR A 318 22.87 43.30 -19.55
N PRO A 319 23.99 43.84 -20.06
CA PRO A 319 24.08 45.24 -20.49
C PRO A 319 23.23 45.58 -21.73
N ALA A 320 22.88 46.86 -21.86
CA ALA A 320 21.95 47.38 -22.85
C ALA A 320 22.57 47.74 -24.22
N ASP A 321 21.80 47.55 -25.29
CA ASP A 321 21.43 48.58 -26.29
C ASP A 321 20.30 48.00 -27.17
N SER A 322 19.10 48.57 -27.25
CA SER A 322 18.69 49.82 -27.91
C SER A 322 18.45 49.68 -29.43
N THR A 323 17.20 49.41 -29.83
CA THR A 323 16.35 50.26 -30.71
C THR A 323 15.06 49.54 -31.17
N ALA A 324 13.98 50.31 -31.31
CA ALA A 324 12.68 49.97 -31.93
C ALA A 324 12.23 51.25 -32.71
N PRO A 325 11.02 51.38 -33.34
CA PRO A 325 9.89 50.46 -33.66
C PRO A 325 9.58 50.56 -35.21
N PRO A 326 8.35 50.51 -35.80
CA PRO A 326 6.99 50.12 -35.35
C PRO A 326 6.18 49.16 -36.28
N ALA A 327 4.94 48.86 -35.85
CA ALA A 327 3.94 48.06 -36.57
C ALA A 327 3.23 48.80 -37.73
N PRO A 328 2.35 48.13 -38.51
CA PRO A 328 0.92 48.33 -38.27
C PRO A 328 0.02 47.07 -38.45
N ASP A 329 -1.25 47.25 -38.06
CA ASP A 329 -2.39 46.32 -38.08
C ASP A 329 -3.53 46.94 -38.99
N PRO A 330 -4.81 46.51 -38.98
CA PRO A 330 -5.42 45.36 -39.68
C PRO A 330 -6.49 45.71 -40.76
N THR A 331 -6.87 44.77 -41.64
CA THR A 331 -8.18 44.73 -42.35
C THR A 331 -8.57 43.31 -42.84
N GLY A 332 -9.78 42.81 -42.55
CA GLY A 332 -10.44 41.66 -43.24
C GLY A 332 -11.35 42.12 -44.40
N PRO A 333 -12.52 41.50 -44.72
CA PRO A 333 -13.05 40.12 -44.61
C PRO A 333 -13.40 39.59 -46.07
N PRO A 334 -14.50 38.85 -46.43
CA PRO A 334 -15.41 37.90 -45.76
C PRO A 334 -15.65 36.54 -46.50
N THR A 335 -16.58 35.74 -45.97
CA THR A 335 -17.37 34.56 -46.45
C THR A 335 -18.04 34.70 -47.85
N PRO A 336 -18.59 33.63 -48.54
CA PRO A 336 -19.66 32.73 -48.01
C PRO A 336 -19.89 31.28 -48.59
N GLU A 337 -20.76 30.52 -47.89
CA GLU A 337 -21.89 29.62 -48.31
C GLU A 337 -21.78 28.64 -49.52
N GLU A 338 -22.53 27.52 -49.64
CA GLU A 338 -23.66 26.89 -48.92
C GLU A 338 -23.68 25.34 -49.21
N SER A 339 -24.15 24.40 -48.35
CA SER A 339 -25.53 23.84 -48.13
C SER A 339 -25.53 22.28 -48.18
N ALA A 340 -26.65 21.54 -47.98
CA ALA A 340 -26.78 20.07 -47.59
C ALA A 340 -27.35 18.95 -48.58
N SER A 341 -27.20 17.64 -48.27
CA SER A 341 -27.89 16.40 -48.81
C SER A 341 -27.17 15.45 -49.82
N ALA A 342 -27.59 14.17 -50.01
CA ALA A 342 -27.91 13.04 -49.09
C ALA A 342 -28.40 11.82 -49.94
N GLU A 343 -27.88 10.60 -49.70
CA GLU A 343 -28.60 9.29 -49.79
C GLU A 343 -27.64 8.12 -49.42
N GLU A 344 -28.21 6.93 -49.21
CA GLU A 344 -27.65 5.80 -48.44
C GLU A 344 -26.63 4.91 -49.19
N GLU A 345 -25.63 4.38 -48.48
CA GLU A 345 -25.24 2.94 -48.50
C GLU A 345 -24.26 2.62 -47.34
N VAL A 346 -24.12 1.34 -46.97
CA VAL A 346 -23.48 0.83 -45.73
C VAL A 346 -22.26 -0.04 -46.06
N PRO A 347 -21.25 -0.18 -45.17
CA PRO A 347 -20.28 0.80 -44.70
C PRO A 347 -18.89 0.56 -45.36
N PRO A 348 -17.84 1.28 -44.94
CA PRO A 348 -16.62 0.53 -44.59
C PRO A 348 -16.01 0.91 -43.24
N THR A 349 -15.29 -0.07 -42.71
CA THR A 349 -14.24 0.04 -41.69
C THR A 349 -13.36 1.28 -41.82
N ASP A 350 -13.09 1.94 -40.70
CA ASP A 350 -11.76 2.50 -40.45
C ASP A 350 -11.37 2.27 -38.98
N ALA A 351 -10.18 1.72 -38.79
CA ALA A 351 -9.62 1.46 -37.48
C ALA A 351 -8.84 2.68 -37.00
N ASN A 352 -9.20 3.24 -35.85
CA ASN A 352 -8.31 4.10 -35.09
C ASN A 352 -8.71 4.12 -33.60
N ALA A 353 -8.42 3.00 -32.92
CA ALA A 353 -8.40 2.93 -31.47
C ALA A 353 -6.96 3.18 -31.00
N GLN A 354 -6.63 4.45 -30.74
CA GLN A 354 -5.47 4.84 -29.93
C GLN A 354 -5.99 5.60 -28.71
N GLY A 355 -5.55 5.19 -27.52
CA GLY A 355 -5.89 5.86 -26.26
C GLY A 355 -6.96 5.15 -25.43
N ALA A 356 -6.62 3.98 -24.91
CA ALA A 356 -7.16 3.48 -23.64
C ALA A 356 -5.96 3.05 -22.79
N ASP A 357 -5.79 3.65 -21.61
CA ASP A 357 -4.76 3.23 -20.65
C ASP A 357 -5.12 1.83 -20.14
N SER A 358 -4.44 0.82 -20.64
CA SER A 358 -4.53 -0.54 -20.11
C SER A 358 -3.87 -0.60 -18.74
N ALA A 359 -4.66 -0.83 -17.69
CA ALA A 359 -4.15 -1.26 -16.40
C ALA A 359 -3.27 -2.53 -16.59
N PRO A 360 -2.19 -2.71 -15.82
CA PRO A 360 -1.20 -3.74 -16.11
C PRO A 360 -1.76 -5.15 -15.94
N GLU A 361 -1.73 -5.92 -17.03
CA GLU A 361 -2.13 -7.35 -17.13
C GLU A 361 -1.36 -8.25 -16.12
N VAL A 362 -0.19 -7.77 -15.65
CA VAL A 362 0.73 -8.40 -14.68
C VAL A 362 0.05 -8.85 -13.37
N ALA A 363 -0.90 -8.06 -12.85
CA ALA A 363 -1.43 -8.26 -11.50
C ALA A 363 -2.25 -9.56 -11.32
N LYS A 364 -2.80 -10.14 -12.40
CA LYS A 364 -3.66 -11.33 -12.28
C LYS A 364 -2.91 -12.56 -11.77
N ASN A 365 -1.64 -12.72 -12.14
CA ASN A 365 -0.88 -13.96 -11.97
C ASN A 365 0.10 -13.92 -10.78
N GLU A 366 -0.06 -12.96 -9.85
CA GLU A 366 0.69 -12.89 -8.59
C GLU A 366 0.19 -13.89 -7.52
N MET A 367 -1.01 -14.43 -7.71
CA MET A 367 -1.66 -15.39 -6.84
C MET A 367 -2.28 -16.50 -7.70
N SER A 368 -2.23 -17.74 -7.22
CA SER A 368 -2.83 -18.90 -7.89
C SER A 368 -3.29 -19.92 -6.86
N VAL A 369 -4.41 -20.58 -7.12
CA VAL A 369 -5.00 -21.60 -6.23
C VAL A 369 -5.31 -22.87 -7.01
N THR A 370 -5.18 -24.02 -6.38
CA THR A 370 -5.67 -25.29 -6.95
C THR A 370 -7.17 -25.46 -6.71
N ALA A 371 -7.79 -26.39 -7.44
CA ALA A 371 -9.15 -26.89 -7.19
C ALA A 371 -9.38 -27.21 -5.69
N ASP A 372 -8.45 -27.96 -5.09
CA ASP A 372 -8.49 -28.39 -3.68
C ASP A 372 -8.18 -27.27 -2.67
N GLY A 373 -7.88 -26.05 -3.12
CA GLY A 373 -7.63 -24.89 -2.25
C GLY A 373 -6.15 -24.67 -1.83
N ASP A 374 -5.17 -25.39 -2.40
CA ASP A 374 -3.76 -25.07 -2.15
C ASP A 374 -3.42 -23.70 -2.76
N LEU A 375 -3.12 -22.72 -1.91
CA LEU A 375 -2.89 -21.35 -2.32
C LEU A 375 -1.40 -20.98 -2.41
N TYR A 376 -1.04 -20.31 -3.49
CA TYR A 376 0.31 -19.86 -3.81
C TYR A 376 0.31 -18.37 -4.15
N VAL A 377 1.26 -17.61 -3.59
CA VAL A 377 1.32 -16.15 -3.70
C VAL A 377 2.76 -15.69 -3.83
N LEU A 378 3.00 -14.70 -4.70
CA LEU A 378 4.27 -13.98 -4.78
C LEU A 378 4.42 -13.00 -3.62
N ALA A 379 5.62 -12.83 -3.10
CA ALA A 379 5.90 -11.71 -2.20
C ALA A 379 5.65 -10.36 -2.91
N PRO A 380 5.31 -9.26 -2.19
CA PRO A 380 5.04 -7.96 -2.82
C PRO A 380 6.20 -7.35 -3.60
N ASP A 381 7.42 -7.85 -3.39
CA ASP A 381 8.64 -7.51 -4.12
C ASP A 381 8.94 -8.46 -5.30
N HIS A 382 8.13 -9.51 -5.49
CA HIS A 382 8.28 -10.60 -6.46
C HIS A 382 9.57 -11.43 -6.29
N ASP A 383 10.34 -11.21 -5.22
CA ASP A 383 11.63 -11.89 -4.96
C ASP A 383 11.46 -13.34 -4.45
N SER A 384 10.22 -13.76 -4.15
CA SER A 384 9.96 -15.11 -3.65
C SER A 384 8.52 -15.60 -3.86
N VAL A 385 8.40 -16.91 -4.06
CA VAL A 385 7.12 -17.64 -4.15
C VAL A 385 6.83 -18.32 -2.82
N TRP A 386 5.59 -18.22 -2.35
CA TRP A 386 5.15 -18.78 -1.08
C TRP A 386 3.93 -19.69 -1.26
N LYS A 387 3.84 -20.71 -0.40
CA LYS A 387 2.65 -21.55 -0.25
C LYS A 387 1.99 -21.27 1.10
N GLN A 388 0.66 -21.22 1.15
CA GLN A 388 -0.11 -21.30 2.38
C GLN A 388 -0.10 -22.74 2.94
N GLU A 389 0.15 -22.91 4.23
CA GLU A 389 0.13 -24.23 4.89
C GLU A 389 -1.18 -24.46 5.65
N ASP A 390 -1.51 -23.58 6.59
CA ASP A 390 -2.78 -23.57 7.33
C ASP A 390 -3.17 -22.16 7.77
N GLY A 391 -4.40 -21.74 7.49
CA GLY A 391 -4.94 -20.43 7.93
C GLY A 391 -4.00 -19.26 7.60
N THR A 392 -3.36 -18.68 8.61
CA THR A 392 -2.44 -17.54 8.46
C THR A 392 -0.96 -17.92 8.23
N THR A 393 -0.60 -19.19 8.12
CA THR A 393 0.78 -19.69 8.01
C THR A 393 1.24 -19.80 6.56
N TRP A 394 2.44 -19.28 6.25
CA TRP A 394 3.02 -19.28 4.91
C TRP A 394 4.47 -19.79 4.91
N THR A 395 4.81 -20.65 3.95
CA THR A 395 6.17 -21.17 3.72
C THR A 395 6.73 -20.63 2.41
N ARG A 396 7.96 -20.11 2.41
CA ARG A 396 8.69 -19.77 1.18
C ARG A 396 9.08 -21.04 0.43
N ILE A 397 8.62 -21.18 -0.80
CA ILE A 397 8.90 -22.35 -1.66
C ILE A 397 9.87 -22.05 -2.82
N GLY A 398 10.12 -20.78 -3.17
CA GLY A 398 11.01 -20.41 -4.25
C GLY A 398 11.55 -18.98 -4.19
N GLY A 399 12.51 -18.70 -5.07
CA GLY A 399 13.07 -17.38 -5.34
C GLY A 399 12.24 -16.55 -6.33
N PRO A 400 12.85 -15.57 -7.02
CA PRO A 400 12.12 -14.60 -7.83
C PRO A 400 11.30 -15.22 -8.96
N ALA A 401 10.06 -14.77 -9.10
CA ALA A 401 9.10 -15.22 -10.09
C ALA A 401 8.27 -14.02 -10.58
N GLU A 402 7.99 -13.95 -11.87
CA GLU A 402 7.12 -12.93 -12.49
C GLU A 402 5.63 -13.30 -12.36
N THR A 403 5.36 -14.61 -12.41
CA THR A 403 4.02 -15.18 -12.26
C THR A 403 4.08 -16.50 -11.50
N VAL A 404 2.97 -16.87 -10.85
CA VAL A 404 2.77 -18.20 -10.27
C VAL A 404 1.48 -18.81 -10.82
N HIS A 405 1.54 -20.09 -11.21
CA HIS A 405 0.43 -20.84 -11.80
C HIS A 405 0.37 -22.23 -11.17
N ALA A 406 -0.77 -22.60 -10.58
CA ALA A 406 -0.95 -23.85 -9.86
C ALA A 406 -2.15 -24.65 -10.39
N GLY A 407 -2.01 -25.97 -10.42
CA GLY A 407 -3.09 -26.89 -10.77
C GLY A 407 -2.65 -28.34 -10.56
N ARG A 408 -3.47 -29.30 -11.02
CA ARG A 408 -3.20 -30.74 -10.80
C ARG A 408 -1.88 -31.22 -11.45
N ALA A 409 -1.39 -30.56 -12.49
CA ALA A 409 -0.09 -30.84 -13.10
C ALA A 409 1.13 -30.41 -12.23
N GLY A 410 0.90 -29.60 -11.18
CA GLY A 410 1.89 -29.04 -10.27
C GLY A 410 1.84 -27.51 -10.20
N VAL A 411 2.89 -26.92 -9.63
CA VAL A 411 3.10 -25.46 -9.55
C VAL A 411 4.20 -25.05 -10.53
N PHE A 412 3.96 -23.96 -11.23
CA PHE A 412 4.80 -23.43 -12.29
C PHE A 412 4.99 -21.92 -12.14
N THR A 413 6.11 -21.40 -12.63
CA THR A 413 6.43 -19.97 -12.59
C THR A 413 7.11 -19.52 -13.87
N LEU A 414 6.97 -18.24 -14.20
CA LEU A 414 7.84 -17.54 -15.14
C LEU A 414 8.98 -16.87 -14.39
N ASN A 415 10.21 -17.03 -14.87
CA ASN A 415 11.38 -16.37 -14.30
C ASN A 415 11.48 -14.89 -14.75
N PRO A 416 11.62 -13.90 -13.83
CA PRO A 416 11.47 -12.46 -14.13
C PRO A 416 12.64 -11.80 -14.87
N GLU A 417 13.67 -12.57 -15.25
CA GLU A 417 14.78 -12.12 -16.10
C GLU A 417 14.74 -12.76 -17.50
N THR A 418 14.27 -14.01 -17.60
CA THR A 418 14.38 -14.83 -18.81
C THR A 418 13.03 -15.23 -19.41
N ALA A 419 11.93 -14.96 -18.72
CA ALA A 419 10.57 -15.43 -19.02
C ALA A 419 10.46 -16.96 -19.21
N LYS A 420 11.45 -17.73 -18.73
CA LYS A 420 11.46 -19.19 -18.86
C LYS A 420 10.50 -19.86 -17.88
N VAL A 421 9.97 -21.00 -18.28
CA VAL A 421 9.02 -21.78 -17.48
C VAL A 421 9.76 -22.72 -16.54
N TYR A 422 9.53 -22.57 -15.23
CA TYR A 422 10.01 -23.48 -14.19
C TYR A 422 8.86 -24.27 -13.59
N LYS A 423 9.13 -25.52 -13.21
CA LYS A 423 8.23 -26.37 -12.41
C LYS A 423 8.79 -26.58 -11.01
N TYR A 424 7.93 -26.48 -9.99
CA TYR A 424 8.25 -26.82 -8.60
C TYR A 424 8.46 -28.32 -8.41
N GLY A 425 9.47 -28.69 -7.63
CA GLY A 425 9.87 -30.08 -7.33
C GLY A 425 9.39 -30.59 -5.96
N ASP A 426 8.25 -30.07 -5.48
CA ASP A 426 7.59 -30.45 -4.21
C ASP A 426 8.46 -30.28 -2.94
N LYS A 427 9.50 -29.45 -3.02
CA LYS A 427 10.40 -29.09 -1.90
C LYS A 427 10.89 -27.65 -2.04
N PRO A 428 11.02 -26.88 -0.94
CA PRO A 428 11.50 -25.51 -0.98
C PRO A 428 12.81 -25.34 -1.77
N ASP A 429 12.85 -24.30 -2.61
CA ASP A 429 13.93 -23.95 -3.53
C ASP A 429 14.32 -25.02 -4.57
N VAL A 430 13.56 -26.12 -4.70
CA VAL A 430 13.75 -27.11 -5.77
C VAL A 430 12.86 -26.76 -6.96
N TRP A 431 13.45 -26.13 -7.97
CA TRP A 431 12.78 -25.75 -9.22
C TRP A 431 13.54 -26.31 -10.42
N THR A 432 12.80 -26.81 -11.42
CA THR A 432 13.36 -27.38 -12.66
C THR A 432 12.94 -26.53 -13.84
N GLU A 433 13.88 -26.06 -14.65
CA GLU A 433 13.59 -25.43 -15.95
C GLU A 433 12.91 -26.47 -16.85
N ILE A 434 11.68 -26.19 -17.29
CA ILE A 434 10.93 -27.06 -18.20
C ILE A 434 10.61 -26.40 -19.54
N GLY A 435 10.82 -25.10 -19.75
CA GLY A 435 10.46 -24.45 -21.01
C GLY A 435 11.19 -23.14 -21.30
N GLU A 436 11.24 -22.84 -22.59
CA GLU A 436 11.80 -21.60 -23.16
C GLU A 436 11.00 -20.35 -22.73
N ALA A 437 11.58 -19.18 -23.02
CA ALA A 437 10.94 -17.87 -22.83
C ALA A 437 9.49 -17.85 -23.35
N SER A 438 8.56 -17.50 -22.49
CA SER A 438 7.12 -17.58 -22.72
C SER A 438 6.42 -16.34 -22.17
N ALA A 439 5.44 -15.81 -22.92
CA ALA A 439 4.66 -14.64 -22.50
C ALA A 439 3.59 -15.01 -21.46
N ASP A 440 3.18 -16.28 -21.43
CA ASP A 440 2.08 -16.77 -20.61
C ASP A 440 2.19 -18.28 -20.40
N VAL A 441 1.66 -18.78 -19.28
CA VAL A 441 1.61 -20.20 -18.89
C VAL A 441 0.26 -20.51 -18.26
N GLU A 442 -0.39 -21.57 -18.71
CA GLU A 442 -1.74 -21.93 -18.29
C GLU A 442 -1.81 -23.40 -17.84
N VAL A 443 -2.49 -23.67 -16.73
CA VAL A 443 -2.50 -25.00 -16.08
C VAL A 443 -3.94 -25.48 -15.91
N THR A 444 -4.32 -26.57 -16.57
CA THR A 444 -5.66 -27.16 -16.45
C THR A 444 -5.61 -28.68 -16.40
N GLY A 445 -6.13 -29.27 -15.31
CA GLY A 445 -6.03 -30.70 -15.06
C GLY A 445 -4.57 -31.18 -15.12
N GLU A 446 -4.30 -32.19 -15.96
CA GLU A 446 -2.95 -32.72 -16.19
C GLU A 446 -2.18 -31.99 -17.32
N HIS A 447 -2.78 -30.97 -17.93
CA HIS A 447 -2.21 -30.23 -19.05
C HIS A 447 -1.56 -28.92 -18.59
N VAL A 448 -0.43 -28.60 -19.22
CA VAL A 448 0.26 -27.31 -19.07
C VAL A 448 0.45 -26.75 -20.47
N TYR A 449 -0.01 -25.52 -20.66
CA TYR A 449 0.12 -24.78 -21.90
C TYR A 449 1.06 -23.60 -21.70
N ARG A 450 1.71 -23.16 -22.78
CA ARG A 450 2.49 -21.91 -22.78
C ARG A 450 2.35 -21.17 -24.10
N LEU A 451 2.42 -19.85 -24.01
CA LEU A 451 2.51 -18.96 -25.15
C LEU A 451 3.98 -18.57 -25.35
N ALA A 452 4.51 -18.67 -26.56
CA ALA A 452 5.87 -18.18 -26.85
C ALA A 452 6.00 -16.69 -26.51
N ALA A 453 7.17 -16.25 -26.03
CA ALA A 453 7.42 -14.83 -25.69
C ALA A 453 7.26 -13.86 -26.89
N ASP A 454 7.31 -14.36 -28.12
CA ASP A 454 7.05 -13.61 -29.36
C ASP A 454 5.59 -13.73 -29.86
N HIS A 455 4.70 -14.32 -29.06
CA HIS A 455 3.28 -14.58 -29.35
C HIS A 455 3.03 -15.47 -30.59
N SER A 456 4.07 -16.07 -31.20
CA SER A 456 4.00 -16.76 -32.49
C SER A 456 3.36 -18.15 -32.45
N ALA A 457 3.33 -18.78 -31.27
CA ALA A 457 2.95 -20.18 -31.12
C ALA A 457 2.45 -20.52 -29.72
N VAL A 458 1.42 -21.37 -29.66
CA VAL A 458 0.90 -22.00 -28.45
C VAL A 458 1.43 -23.44 -28.38
N PHE A 459 1.91 -23.86 -27.21
CA PHE A 459 2.46 -25.19 -26.97
C PHE A 459 1.78 -25.89 -25.79
N GLU A 460 1.77 -27.22 -25.85
CA GLU A 460 1.34 -28.14 -24.78
C GLU A 460 2.56 -28.92 -24.27
N TRP A 461 2.75 -29.00 -22.96
CA TRP A 461 3.85 -29.75 -22.35
C TRP A 461 3.59 -31.25 -22.46
N THR A 462 4.63 -32.04 -22.73
CA THR A 462 4.50 -33.50 -22.83
C THR A 462 4.55 -34.22 -21.48
N GLY A 463 4.70 -33.47 -20.37
CA GLY A 463 4.91 -34.02 -19.02
C GLY A 463 6.34 -34.50 -18.76
N LYS A 464 7.30 -34.24 -19.66
CA LYS A 464 8.68 -34.75 -19.58
C LYS A 464 9.71 -33.70 -19.94
N GLY A 465 10.61 -33.40 -18.99
CA GLY A 465 11.74 -32.49 -19.20
C GLY A 465 11.33 -31.20 -19.90
N THR A 466 12.07 -30.83 -20.95
CA THR A 466 11.83 -29.65 -21.78
C THR A 466 11.06 -29.94 -23.08
N ASP A 467 10.39 -31.09 -23.20
CA ASP A 467 9.68 -31.48 -24.42
C ASP A 467 8.28 -30.82 -24.49
N TRP A 468 8.10 -29.92 -25.46
CA TRP A 468 6.82 -29.25 -25.77
C TRP A 468 6.35 -29.56 -27.19
N LYS A 469 5.03 -29.68 -27.35
CA LYS A 469 4.37 -29.91 -28.63
C LYS A 469 3.64 -28.64 -29.07
N LYS A 470 3.92 -28.13 -30.27
CA LYS A 470 3.14 -27.01 -30.83
C LYS A 470 1.71 -27.46 -31.10
N ILE A 471 0.74 -26.65 -30.68
CA ILE A 471 -0.70 -26.92 -30.87
C ILE A 471 -1.45 -25.80 -31.61
N GLY A 472 -0.86 -24.62 -31.79
CA GLY A 472 -1.45 -23.53 -32.57
C GLY A 472 -0.66 -22.22 -32.51
N GLY A 473 -1.36 -21.10 -32.67
CA GLY A 473 -0.84 -19.73 -32.67
C GLY A 473 -0.84 -19.07 -34.06
N PRO A 474 -0.61 -17.74 -34.15
CA PRO A 474 -0.28 -16.82 -33.06
C PRO A 474 -1.47 -16.51 -32.14
N ALA A 475 -1.20 -16.06 -30.91
CA ALA A 475 -2.21 -15.73 -29.89
C ALA A 475 -1.73 -14.57 -28.99
N GLN A 476 -2.65 -13.76 -28.45
CA GLN A 476 -2.34 -12.68 -27.51
C GLN A 476 -2.23 -13.20 -26.08
N SER A 477 -3.29 -13.83 -25.57
CA SER A 477 -3.38 -14.39 -24.22
C SER A 477 -3.97 -15.80 -24.29
N LEU A 478 -3.66 -16.64 -23.31
CA LEU A 478 -4.32 -17.94 -23.12
C LEU A 478 -5.34 -17.85 -21.99
N TYR A 479 -6.29 -18.78 -21.97
CA TYR A 479 -7.20 -18.99 -20.85
C TYR A 479 -7.49 -20.49 -20.75
N ALA A 480 -7.29 -21.09 -19.59
CA ALA A 480 -7.52 -22.52 -19.38
C ALA A 480 -8.38 -22.81 -18.15
N GLY A 481 -9.11 -23.92 -18.22
CA GLY A 481 -9.95 -24.46 -17.14
C GLY A 481 -10.57 -25.79 -17.60
N SER A 482 -11.46 -26.39 -16.82
CA SER A 482 -12.02 -27.71 -17.20
C SER A 482 -12.93 -27.63 -18.44
N ALA A 483 -13.47 -26.45 -18.78
CA ALA A 483 -14.22 -26.21 -20.01
C ALA A 483 -13.36 -26.29 -21.30
N GLY A 484 -12.04 -26.18 -21.15
CA GLY A 484 -11.03 -26.36 -22.21
C GLY A 484 -9.96 -25.27 -22.23
N LEU A 485 -9.13 -25.31 -23.29
CA LEU A 485 -8.17 -24.26 -23.62
C LEU A 485 -8.76 -23.29 -24.64
N PHE A 486 -8.60 -22.01 -24.36
CA PHE A 486 -9.01 -20.89 -25.21
C PHE A 486 -7.82 -19.95 -25.45
N ALA A 487 -7.89 -19.18 -26.53
CA ALA A 487 -6.87 -18.19 -26.87
C ALA A 487 -7.50 -17.00 -27.60
N THR A 488 -7.01 -15.79 -27.30
CA THR A 488 -7.31 -14.57 -28.06
C THR A 488 -6.32 -14.41 -29.21
N ARG A 489 -6.77 -13.86 -30.34
CA ARG A 489 -5.94 -13.71 -31.55
C ARG A 489 -5.22 -12.36 -31.58
N LEU A 490 -3.89 -12.38 -31.73
CA LEU A 490 -2.97 -11.23 -31.65
C LEU A 490 -3.37 -9.99 -32.47
N ASP A 491 -3.95 -10.17 -33.66
CA ASP A 491 -4.28 -9.08 -34.58
C ASP A 491 -5.69 -8.49 -34.41
N THR A 492 -6.59 -9.17 -33.69
CA THR A 492 -8.04 -8.91 -33.74
C THR A 492 -8.77 -9.10 -32.41
N GLY A 493 -8.12 -9.62 -31.37
CA GLY A 493 -8.72 -9.96 -30.08
C GLY A 493 -9.73 -11.13 -30.13
N LYS A 494 -10.07 -11.64 -31.32
CA LYS A 494 -11.06 -12.70 -31.52
C LYS A 494 -10.72 -13.97 -30.74
N VAL A 495 -11.73 -14.58 -30.13
CA VAL A 495 -11.53 -15.76 -29.26
C VAL A 495 -11.72 -17.06 -30.02
N TYR A 496 -10.79 -17.99 -29.78
CA TYR A 496 -10.78 -19.33 -30.34
C TYR A 496 -10.72 -20.37 -29.22
N ARG A 497 -11.41 -21.49 -29.42
CA ARG A 497 -11.32 -22.69 -28.58
C ARG A 497 -10.46 -23.76 -29.26
N TYR A 498 -9.63 -24.46 -28.49
CA TYR A 498 -8.86 -25.60 -28.97
C TYR A 498 -9.77 -26.83 -29.15
N ASP A 499 -9.69 -27.50 -30.30
CA ASP A 499 -10.49 -28.68 -30.63
C ASP A 499 -9.81 -30.01 -30.22
N GLY A 500 -8.79 -29.95 -29.35
CA GLY A 500 -8.06 -31.13 -28.84
C GLY A 500 -7.12 -31.80 -29.86
N LYS A 501 -6.79 -31.13 -30.97
CA LYS A 501 -5.84 -31.61 -31.99
C LYS A 501 -4.95 -30.46 -32.46
N PRO A 502 -3.64 -30.68 -32.69
CA PRO A 502 -2.74 -29.62 -33.17
C PRO A 502 -3.28 -28.90 -34.40
N ASP A 503 -3.17 -27.58 -34.38
CA ASP A 503 -3.63 -26.64 -35.41
C ASP A 503 -5.15 -26.73 -35.71
N ARG A 504 -5.95 -27.28 -34.77
CA ARG A 504 -7.41 -27.29 -34.82
C ARG A 504 -8.00 -26.38 -33.74
N TRP A 505 -8.43 -25.21 -34.19
CA TRP A 505 -9.04 -24.18 -33.36
C TRP A 505 -10.30 -23.67 -34.04
N SER A 506 -11.37 -23.49 -33.27
CA SER A 506 -12.65 -22.99 -33.74
C SER A 506 -12.91 -21.59 -33.16
N GLN A 507 -13.24 -20.60 -33.99
CA GLN A 507 -13.62 -19.27 -33.49
C GLN A 507 -14.93 -19.38 -32.72
N ILE A 508 -14.96 -18.84 -31.50
CA ILE A 508 -16.13 -18.84 -30.62
C ILE A 508 -16.65 -17.44 -30.31
N GLY A 509 -15.90 -16.36 -30.58
CA GLY A 509 -16.35 -15.00 -30.28
C GLY A 509 -15.53 -13.93 -30.99
N ASP A 510 -15.98 -12.68 -30.86
CA ASP A 510 -15.20 -11.49 -31.20
C ASP A 510 -14.38 -11.03 -29.98
N ALA A 511 -13.71 -9.87 -30.06
CA ALA A 511 -12.87 -9.36 -28.98
C ALA A 511 -13.68 -8.97 -27.74
N GLY A 512 -13.06 -9.19 -26.57
CA GLY A 512 -13.54 -8.77 -25.26
C GLY A 512 -12.41 -8.14 -24.46
N ALA A 513 -12.76 -7.43 -23.38
CA ALA A 513 -11.78 -6.79 -22.50
C ALA A 513 -11.12 -7.79 -21.53
N ASP A 514 -11.82 -8.87 -21.21
CA ASP A 514 -11.37 -9.90 -20.27
C ASP A 514 -12.14 -11.22 -20.50
N PHE A 515 -11.56 -12.35 -20.10
CA PHE A 515 -12.18 -13.66 -20.17
C PHE A 515 -11.88 -14.48 -18.91
N ALA A 516 -12.78 -15.40 -18.56
CA ALA A 516 -12.61 -16.30 -17.43
C ALA A 516 -13.20 -17.69 -17.73
N VAL A 517 -12.56 -18.74 -17.22
CA VAL A 517 -12.95 -20.14 -17.44
C VAL A 517 -13.35 -20.76 -16.10
N SER A 518 -14.49 -21.45 -16.03
CA SER A 518 -14.81 -22.35 -14.91
C SER A 518 -14.78 -23.81 -15.39
N ASP A 519 -15.33 -24.74 -14.60
CA ASP A 519 -15.31 -26.15 -14.94
C ASP A 519 -16.07 -26.50 -16.23
N ASP A 520 -17.21 -25.87 -16.47
CA ASP A 520 -18.08 -26.16 -17.62
C ASP A 520 -18.50 -24.92 -18.41
N HIS A 521 -18.15 -23.72 -17.94
CA HIS A 521 -18.47 -22.46 -18.60
C HIS A 521 -17.23 -21.66 -19.03
N PHE A 522 -17.43 -20.82 -20.05
CA PHE A 522 -16.47 -19.82 -20.50
C PHE A 522 -17.18 -18.47 -20.57
N TYR A 523 -16.59 -17.47 -19.93
CA TYR A 523 -17.18 -16.15 -19.75
C TYR A 523 -16.33 -15.08 -20.42
N GLY A 524 -16.99 -14.05 -20.94
CA GLY A 524 -16.35 -12.94 -21.64
C GLY A 524 -16.93 -11.59 -21.24
N LEU A 525 -16.05 -10.62 -21.03
CA LEU A 525 -16.37 -9.23 -20.79
C LEU A 525 -16.35 -8.47 -22.12
N ALA A 526 -17.37 -7.67 -22.40
CA ALA A 526 -17.40 -6.80 -23.57
C ALA A 526 -16.15 -5.91 -23.63
N ALA A 527 -15.64 -5.62 -24.83
CA ALA A 527 -14.47 -4.75 -25.02
C ALA A 527 -14.65 -3.32 -24.48
N ASP A 528 -15.90 -2.89 -24.25
CA ASP A 528 -16.28 -1.61 -23.64
C ASP A 528 -16.67 -1.72 -22.15
N HIS A 529 -16.39 -2.87 -21.51
CA HIS A 529 -16.74 -3.20 -20.12
C HIS A 529 -18.26 -3.19 -19.79
N SER A 530 -19.14 -2.97 -20.78
CA SER A 530 -20.58 -2.73 -20.55
C SER A 530 -21.40 -3.97 -20.19
N ALA A 531 -20.87 -5.17 -20.43
CA ALA A 531 -21.64 -6.41 -20.37
C ALA A 531 -20.76 -7.65 -20.12
N VAL A 532 -21.25 -8.55 -19.27
CA VAL A 532 -20.68 -9.89 -19.07
C VAL A 532 -21.54 -10.91 -19.82
N PHE A 533 -20.87 -11.85 -20.50
CA PHE A 533 -21.49 -12.90 -21.31
C PHE A 533 -21.01 -14.30 -20.93
N GLU A 534 -21.88 -15.28 -21.11
CA GLU A 534 -21.65 -16.71 -20.96
C GLU A 534 -21.68 -17.36 -22.36
N TRP A 535 -20.63 -18.10 -22.74
CA TRP A 535 -20.58 -18.81 -24.01
C TRP A 535 -21.51 -20.02 -23.97
N THR A 536 -22.38 -20.20 -24.97
CA THR A 536 -23.41 -21.26 -24.94
C THR A 536 -22.87 -22.65 -25.36
N GLY A 537 -21.55 -22.85 -25.37
CA GLY A 537 -20.90 -24.09 -25.80
C GLY A 537 -21.00 -24.40 -27.31
N LYS A 538 -21.52 -23.48 -28.14
CA LYS A 538 -21.88 -23.75 -29.56
C LYS A 538 -21.54 -22.59 -30.48
N GLY A 539 -20.54 -22.79 -31.34
CA GLY A 539 -20.13 -21.80 -32.35
C GLY A 539 -19.88 -20.43 -31.73
N THR A 540 -20.37 -19.37 -32.37
CA THR A 540 -20.24 -17.99 -31.91
C THR A 540 -21.42 -17.46 -31.09
N SER A 541 -22.15 -18.35 -30.40
CA SER A 541 -23.34 -17.99 -29.62
C SER A 541 -23.01 -17.70 -28.15
N TRP A 542 -23.42 -16.52 -27.68
CA TRP A 542 -23.21 -16.01 -26.32
C TRP A 542 -24.52 -15.50 -25.72
N LYS A 543 -24.66 -15.63 -24.41
CA LYS A 543 -25.80 -15.17 -23.62
C LYS A 543 -25.34 -14.05 -22.68
N LYS A 544 -25.96 -12.87 -22.71
CA LYS A 544 -25.67 -11.81 -21.73
C LYS A 544 -26.16 -12.25 -20.34
N ILE A 545 -25.29 -12.12 -19.34
CA ILE A 545 -25.56 -12.51 -17.94
C ILE A 545 -25.39 -11.35 -16.94
N GLY A 546 -24.86 -10.20 -17.36
CA GLY A 546 -24.86 -8.98 -16.55
C GLY A 546 -23.90 -7.91 -17.06
N GLY A 547 -23.18 -7.27 -16.14
CA GLY A 547 -22.32 -6.11 -16.36
C GLY A 547 -23.02 -4.76 -16.04
N PRO A 548 -22.26 -3.65 -15.95
CA PRO A 548 -20.84 -3.52 -16.31
C PRO A 548 -19.89 -4.17 -15.29
N ALA A 549 -18.65 -4.47 -15.71
CA ALA A 549 -17.61 -5.09 -14.88
C ALA A 549 -16.20 -4.65 -15.33
N GLN A 550 -15.24 -4.64 -14.42
CA GLN A 550 -13.84 -4.32 -14.70
C GLN A 550 -13.03 -5.56 -15.11
N SER A 551 -13.17 -6.65 -14.34
CA SER A 551 -12.48 -7.91 -14.57
C SER A 551 -13.35 -9.09 -14.16
N LEU A 552 -13.07 -10.26 -14.73
CA LEU A 552 -13.73 -11.53 -14.46
C LEU A 552 -12.77 -12.54 -13.83
N TYR A 553 -13.31 -13.34 -12.92
CA TYR A 553 -12.63 -14.44 -12.24
C TYR A 553 -13.60 -15.62 -12.14
N ALA A 554 -13.16 -16.84 -12.44
CA ALA A 554 -14.04 -18.00 -12.42
C ALA A 554 -13.29 -19.27 -12.01
N GLY A 555 -14.02 -20.22 -11.43
CA GLY A 555 -13.57 -21.52 -10.94
C GLY A 555 -14.79 -22.35 -10.52
N GLY A 556 -14.60 -23.45 -9.79
CA GLY A 556 -15.74 -24.28 -9.34
C GLY A 556 -16.68 -23.54 -8.38
N ALA A 557 -16.16 -22.62 -7.55
CA ALA A 557 -16.97 -21.81 -6.64
C ALA A 557 -17.89 -20.79 -7.35
N GLY A 558 -17.75 -20.65 -8.67
CA GLY A 558 -18.62 -19.86 -9.55
C GLY A 558 -17.90 -18.77 -10.32
N LEU A 559 -18.69 -17.85 -10.88
CA LEU A 559 -18.22 -16.65 -11.58
C LEU A 559 -18.28 -15.44 -10.65
N PHE A 560 -17.21 -14.66 -10.66
CA PHE A 560 -17.06 -13.40 -9.94
C PHE A 560 -16.62 -12.29 -10.89
N ALA A 561 -16.98 -11.05 -10.55
CA ALA A 561 -16.59 -9.87 -11.29
C ALA A 561 -16.32 -8.68 -10.35
N THR A 562 -15.37 -7.84 -10.72
CA THR A 562 -15.11 -6.57 -10.04
C THR A 562 -15.89 -5.42 -10.68
N SER A 563 -16.33 -4.46 -9.88
CA SER A 563 -17.03 -3.25 -10.35
C SER A 563 -16.03 -2.23 -10.93
N PRO A 564 -16.32 -1.60 -12.08
CA PRO A 564 -15.45 -0.61 -12.71
C PRO A 564 -15.49 0.78 -12.05
N THR A 565 -16.40 1.02 -11.10
CA THR A 565 -16.51 2.33 -10.41
C THR A 565 -15.75 2.38 -9.10
N ASP A 566 -15.59 1.25 -8.43
CA ASP A 566 -15.07 1.18 -7.06
C ASP A 566 -14.25 -0.08 -6.77
N GLY A 567 -14.19 -1.06 -7.69
CA GLY A 567 -13.43 -2.31 -7.53
C GLY A 567 -14.13 -3.39 -6.68
N HIS A 568 -15.32 -3.14 -6.15
CA HIS A 568 -16.03 -4.12 -5.30
C HIS A 568 -16.33 -5.43 -6.05
N VAL A 569 -16.29 -6.56 -5.33
CA VAL A 569 -16.48 -7.90 -5.91
C VAL A 569 -17.94 -8.35 -5.82
N PHE A 570 -18.43 -8.95 -6.91
CA PHE A 570 -19.77 -9.51 -7.03
C PHE A 570 -19.71 -10.96 -7.54
N ARG A 571 -20.58 -11.83 -7.02
CA ARG A 571 -20.78 -13.23 -7.47
C ARG A 571 -22.01 -13.36 -8.36
N TYR A 572 -21.97 -14.23 -9.36
CA TYR A 572 -23.10 -14.56 -10.23
C TYR A 572 -23.85 -15.82 -9.76
N ASP A 573 -25.08 -15.66 -9.27
CA ASP A 573 -25.91 -16.74 -8.70
C ASP A 573 -26.65 -17.60 -9.75
N GLY A 574 -26.26 -17.52 -11.03
CA GLY A 574 -26.69 -18.45 -12.10
C GLY A 574 -28.11 -18.31 -12.68
N LYS A 575 -29.13 -17.93 -11.89
CA LYS A 575 -30.54 -17.84 -12.35
C LYS A 575 -31.35 -16.71 -11.69
N ASP A 576 -31.97 -15.87 -12.53
CA ASP A 576 -33.06 -14.92 -12.23
C ASP A 576 -32.85 -13.87 -11.12
N LYS A 577 -31.67 -13.81 -10.49
CA LYS A 577 -31.22 -12.69 -9.64
C LYS A 577 -29.94 -12.08 -10.21
N PRO A 578 -29.79 -10.74 -10.17
CA PRO A 578 -28.53 -10.10 -10.55
C PRO A 578 -27.45 -10.34 -9.49
N TRP A 579 -26.21 -10.33 -9.97
CA TRP A 579 -24.94 -10.23 -9.25
C TRP A 579 -25.03 -9.78 -7.78
N LYS A 580 -24.70 -10.69 -6.86
CA LYS A 580 -24.67 -10.46 -5.41
C LYS A 580 -23.34 -9.79 -5.04
N HIS A 581 -23.37 -8.65 -4.34
CA HIS A 581 -22.17 -8.08 -3.74
C HIS A 581 -21.61 -9.05 -2.69
N VAL A 582 -20.30 -9.32 -2.76
CA VAL A 582 -19.63 -10.24 -1.83
C VAL A 582 -18.42 -9.63 -1.14
N GLY A 583 -17.72 -8.63 -1.71
CA GLY A 583 -16.44 -8.18 -1.12
C GLY A 583 -15.98 -6.76 -1.44
N SER A 584 -14.99 -6.31 -0.67
CA SER A 584 -14.21 -5.09 -0.92
C SER A 584 -13.28 -5.24 -2.14
N PRO A 585 -12.71 -4.13 -2.65
CA PRO A 585 -11.69 -4.20 -3.70
C PRO A 585 -10.43 -4.93 -3.25
N GLY A 586 -9.73 -5.52 -4.22
CA GLY A 586 -8.44 -6.19 -4.07
C GLY A 586 -7.61 -6.03 -5.35
N THR A 587 -6.30 -6.33 -5.29
CA THR A 587 -5.42 -6.29 -6.47
C THR A 587 -5.80 -7.37 -7.47
N THR A 588 -5.97 -8.61 -6.98
CA THR A 588 -6.37 -9.75 -7.80
C THR A 588 -7.15 -10.76 -6.97
N PHE A 589 -7.86 -11.64 -7.65
CA PHE A 589 -8.68 -12.70 -7.06
C PHE A 589 -8.40 -14.03 -7.78
N VAL A 590 -8.53 -15.14 -7.05
CA VAL A 590 -8.47 -16.49 -7.61
C VAL A 590 -9.59 -17.35 -7.03
N VAL A 591 -10.01 -18.38 -7.76
CA VAL A 591 -11.21 -19.16 -7.44
C VAL A 591 -10.85 -20.65 -7.45
N SER A 592 -11.07 -21.33 -6.32
CA SER A 592 -10.95 -22.79 -6.21
C SER A 592 -12.29 -23.47 -6.49
N ASP A 593 -12.42 -24.76 -6.16
CA ASP A 593 -13.69 -25.48 -6.34
C ASP A 593 -14.77 -24.98 -5.35
N ASP A 594 -14.36 -24.54 -4.15
CA ASP A 594 -15.27 -24.17 -3.06
C ASP A 594 -15.16 -22.69 -2.62
N HIS A 595 -14.04 -21.99 -2.89
CA HIS A 595 -13.77 -20.67 -2.30
C HIS A 595 -13.27 -19.63 -3.32
N LEU A 596 -13.52 -18.35 -2.99
CA LEU A 596 -12.88 -17.19 -3.62
C LEU A 596 -11.76 -16.69 -2.69
N TYR A 597 -10.58 -16.43 -3.24
CA TYR A 597 -9.48 -15.77 -2.52
C TYR A 597 -9.20 -14.40 -3.12
N GLY A 598 -8.91 -13.41 -2.28
CA GLY A 598 -8.61 -12.04 -2.68
C GLY A 598 -7.32 -11.53 -2.04
N LEU A 599 -6.44 -10.98 -2.87
CA LEU A 599 -5.25 -10.24 -2.43
C LEU A 599 -5.63 -8.78 -2.20
N SER A 600 -5.32 -8.24 -1.03
CA SER A 600 -5.57 -6.84 -0.68
C SER A 600 -4.86 -5.88 -1.62
N THR A 601 -5.40 -4.66 -1.77
CA THR A 601 -4.85 -3.62 -2.67
C THR A 601 -3.45 -3.12 -2.31
N ASP A 602 -2.93 -3.48 -1.14
CA ASP A 602 -1.57 -3.20 -0.67
C ASP A 602 -0.65 -4.44 -0.65
N HIS A 603 -1.15 -5.57 -1.17
CA HIS A 603 -0.49 -6.88 -1.25
C HIS A 603 -0.07 -7.48 0.12
N ASN A 604 -0.55 -6.91 1.23
CA ASN A 604 -0.14 -7.30 2.59
C ASN A 604 -1.08 -8.31 3.25
N ALA A 605 -2.22 -8.64 2.65
CA ALA A 605 -3.21 -9.55 3.21
C ALA A 605 -3.92 -10.37 2.13
N VAL A 606 -4.08 -11.67 2.39
CA VAL A 606 -4.96 -12.58 1.67
C VAL A 606 -6.21 -12.81 2.49
N PHE A 607 -7.35 -12.88 1.83
CA PHE A 607 -8.62 -13.28 2.44
C PHE A 607 -9.27 -14.41 1.62
N GLU A 608 -9.93 -15.34 2.31
CA GLU A 608 -10.79 -16.40 1.76
C GLU A 608 -12.25 -16.01 1.96
N HIS A 609 -13.12 -16.30 1.01
CA HIS A 609 -14.57 -16.06 1.11
C HIS A 609 -15.35 -17.38 0.98
N ASP A 610 -16.14 -17.69 2.01
CA ASP A 610 -16.91 -18.94 2.16
C ASP A 610 -18.41 -18.74 1.97
N ASP A 611 -18.80 -18.19 0.81
CA ASP A 611 -20.16 -17.83 0.38
C ASP A 611 -20.91 -16.77 1.24
N GLU A 612 -20.58 -16.64 2.52
CA GLU A 612 -21.18 -15.69 3.47
C GLU A 612 -20.17 -14.74 4.13
N THR A 613 -18.92 -15.15 4.38
CA THR A 613 -17.96 -14.32 5.15
C THR A 613 -16.57 -14.27 4.52
N TRP A 614 -15.82 -13.18 4.76
CA TRP A 614 -14.38 -13.12 4.49
C TRP A 614 -13.59 -13.47 5.74
N ARG A 615 -12.66 -14.42 5.60
CA ARG A 615 -11.72 -14.87 6.64
C ARG A 615 -10.29 -14.51 6.24
N TYR A 616 -9.54 -13.89 7.15
CA TYR A 616 -8.13 -13.50 6.91
C TYR A 616 -7.21 -14.73 6.90
N GLN A 617 -6.31 -14.77 5.92
CA GLN A 617 -5.43 -15.90 5.63
C GLN A 617 -3.93 -15.56 5.72
N GLY A 618 -3.55 -14.44 6.34
CA GLY A 618 -2.15 -14.02 6.39
C GLY A 618 -1.66 -13.46 5.06
N SER A 619 -0.34 -13.39 4.87
CA SER A 619 0.31 -13.14 3.58
C SER A 619 1.82 -13.43 3.67
N PRO A 620 2.51 -13.54 2.52
CA PRO A 620 3.97 -13.47 2.46
C PRO A 620 4.55 -12.19 3.06
N ALA A 621 3.85 -11.05 2.93
CA ALA A 621 4.30 -9.77 3.46
C ALA A 621 4.39 -9.77 4.99
N HIS A 622 3.44 -10.43 5.66
CA HIS A 622 3.44 -10.61 7.11
C HIS A 622 4.59 -11.53 7.55
N ALA A 623 4.77 -12.68 6.90
CA ALA A 623 5.87 -13.60 7.19
C ALA A 623 7.25 -12.95 6.97
N LEU A 624 7.43 -12.19 5.88
CA LEU A 624 8.62 -11.39 5.63
C LEU A 624 8.82 -10.28 6.68
N GLN A 625 7.74 -9.66 7.15
CA GLN A 625 7.81 -8.65 8.20
C GLN A 625 8.28 -9.26 9.52
N GLU A 626 7.75 -10.42 9.93
CA GLU A 626 8.21 -11.13 11.12
C GLU A 626 9.68 -11.53 11.04
N LEU A 627 10.15 -12.03 9.88
CA LEU A 627 11.56 -12.31 9.64
C LEU A 627 12.43 -11.04 9.74
N ARG A 628 12.01 -9.93 9.13
CA ARG A 628 12.71 -8.63 9.23
C ARG A 628 12.75 -8.11 10.67
N GLU A 629 11.69 -8.30 11.45
CA GLU A 629 11.64 -7.93 12.85
C GLU A 629 12.60 -8.76 13.68
N GLU A 630 12.58 -10.10 13.53
CA GLU A 630 13.55 -10.97 14.17
C GLU A 630 14.99 -10.63 13.79
N ASP A 631 15.27 -10.26 12.55
CA ASP A 631 16.58 -9.77 12.11
C ASP A 631 16.98 -8.46 12.79
N VAL A 632 16.05 -7.53 13.03
CA VAL A 632 16.31 -6.32 13.83
C VAL A 632 16.59 -6.71 15.28
N LEU A 633 15.77 -7.56 15.89
CA LEU A 633 15.94 -7.99 17.29
C LEU A 633 17.25 -8.77 17.49
N ARG A 634 17.64 -9.60 16.51
CA ARG A 634 18.93 -10.32 16.48
C ARG A 634 20.10 -9.35 16.42
N ARG A 635 20.01 -8.28 15.60
CA ARG A 635 21.05 -7.26 15.47
C ARG A 635 21.18 -6.36 16.71
N GLU A 636 20.06 -5.98 17.32
CA GLU A 636 20.04 -5.09 18.49
C GLU A 636 20.33 -5.84 19.80
N ARG A 637 19.95 -7.12 19.92
CA ARG A 637 19.98 -7.87 21.20
C ARG A 637 20.41 -9.34 21.14
N GLY A 638 20.74 -9.88 19.97
CA GLY A 638 21.27 -11.24 19.82
C GLY A 638 20.20 -12.35 19.82
N GLU A 639 20.61 -13.56 19.43
CA GLU A 639 19.73 -14.72 19.23
C GLU A 639 18.97 -15.16 20.49
N ASP A 640 19.56 -15.00 21.68
CA ASP A 640 18.88 -15.35 22.93
C ASP A 640 17.61 -14.51 23.12
N PHE A 641 17.65 -13.22 22.75
CA PHE A 641 16.47 -12.36 22.81
C PHE A 641 15.45 -12.66 21.71
N VAL A 642 15.89 -13.14 20.53
CA VAL A 642 14.98 -13.62 19.47
C VAL A 642 14.25 -14.89 19.92
N ARG A 643 14.93 -15.81 20.61
CA ARG A 643 14.30 -16.99 21.21
C ARG A 643 13.30 -16.59 22.29
N GLU A 644 13.68 -15.69 23.21
CA GLU A 644 12.76 -15.14 24.21
C GLU A 644 11.54 -14.46 23.55
N TYR A 645 11.74 -13.72 22.46
CA TYR A 645 10.68 -13.06 21.68
C TYR A 645 9.70 -14.06 21.05
N ARG A 646 10.21 -15.11 20.40
CA ARG A 646 9.40 -16.22 19.84
C ARG A 646 8.59 -16.92 20.93
N GLU A 647 9.22 -17.28 22.04
CA GLU A 647 8.54 -17.88 23.20
C GLU A 647 7.50 -16.92 23.81
N ALA A 648 7.78 -15.62 23.81
CA ALA A 648 6.87 -14.60 24.32
C ALA A 648 5.64 -14.39 23.44
N LYS A 649 5.78 -14.38 22.09
CA LYS A 649 4.64 -14.36 21.16
C LYS A 649 3.74 -15.56 21.41
N LEU A 650 4.29 -16.78 21.37
CA LEU A 650 3.56 -18.03 21.62
C LEU A 650 2.86 -18.07 22.99
N LEU A 651 3.42 -17.43 24.02
CA LEU A 651 2.82 -17.35 25.36
C LEU A 651 1.71 -16.29 25.48
N VAL A 652 1.68 -15.28 24.61
CA VAL A 652 0.68 -14.21 24.61
C VAL A 652 -0.47 -14.51 23.63
N ASP A 653 -0.17 -15.16 22.51
CA ASP A 653 -1.16 -15.67 21.55
C ASP A 653 -1.95 -16.86 22.13
N MET A 654 -1.39 -17.56 23.13
CA MET A 654 -2.09 -18.58 23.90
C MET A 654 -2.95 -17.94 25.00
N ASP A 655 -4.24 -17.80 24.71
CA ASP A 655 -5.24 -17.30 25.66
C ASP A 655 -5.39 -18.20 26.91
N LEU A 656 -6.03 -17.66 27.96
CA LEU A 656 -6.24 -18.39 29.22
C LEU A 656 -7.00 -19.72 29.00
N VAL A 657 -7.90 -19.76 28.02
CA VAL A 657 -8.70 -20.94 27.66
C VAL A 657 -7.83 -22.03 27.04
N GLY A 658 -6.98 -21.68 26.08
CA GLY A 658 -6.01 -22.56 25.43
C GLY A 658 -4.98 -23.10 26.43
N TRP A 659 -4.42 -22.24 27.28
CA TRP A 659 -3.50 -22.66 28.34
C TRP A 659 -4.15 -23.64 29.33
N LEU A 660 -5.41 -23.37 29.74
CA LEU A 660 -6.18 -24.27 30.60
C LEU A 660 -6.42 -25.62 29.92
N LYS A 661 -6.86 -25.65 28.66
CA LYS A 661 -7.06 -26.91 27.91
C LYS A 661 -5.78 -27.74 27.84
N GLN A 662 -4.65 -27.15 27.45
CA GLN A 662 -3.35 -27.84 27.39
C GLN A 662 -2.88 -28.37 28.75
N ASN A 663 -3.35 -27.81 29.86
CA ASN A 663 -2.94 -28.19 31.22
C ASN A 663 -3.97 -29.02 32.00
N GLY A 664 -5.01 -29.55 31.34
CA GLY A 664 -6.03 -30.40 31.95
C GLY A 664 -7.17 -29.64 32.65
N GLY A 665 -7.26 -28.33 32.42
CA GLY A 665 -8.28 -27.41 32.95
C GLY A 665 -9.57 -27.35 32.16
N GLU A 666 -9.73 -28.18 31.12
CA GLU A 666 -10.98 -28.33 30.38
C GLU A 666 -12.17 -28.65 31.32
N ILE A 667 -11.94 -29.50 32.33
CA ILE A 667 -12.95 -29.82 33.36
C ILE A 667 -13.34 -28.59 34.21
N LEU A 668 -12.48 -27.57 34.35
CA LEU A 668 -12.85 -26.31 35.00
C LEU A 668 -13.67 -25.43 34.06
N LEU A 669 -13.26 -25.34 32.79
CA LEU A 669 -13.96 -24.57 31.76
C LEU A 669 -15.41 -25.07 31.58
N ASP A 670 -15.61 -26.38 31.58
CA ASP A 670 -16.93 -27.04 31.51
C ASP A 670 -17.86 -26.74 32.71
N VAL A 671 -17.30 -26.47 33.89
CA VAL A 671 -18.04 -26.39 35.16
C VAL A 671 -18.23 -24.97 35.67
N LEU A 672 -17.25 -24.09 35.44
CA LEU A 672 -17.23 -22.71 35.94
C LEU A 672 -17.33 -21.66 34.82
N GLY A 673 -16.95 -22.03 33.59
CA GLY A 673 -16.77 -21.05 32.52
C GLY A 673 -15.59 -20.10 32.74
N VAL A 674 -15.18 -19.41 31.67
CA VAL A 674 -13.93 -18.62 31.64
C VAL A 674 -13.94 -17.48 32.67
N LYS A 675 -15.07 -16.78 32.82
CA LYS A 675 -15.17 -15.56 33.64
C LYS A 675 -15.05 -15.81 35.15
N ASP A 676 -15.62 -16.90 35.66
CA ASP A 676 -15.49 -17.23 37.08
C ASP A 676 -14.10 -17.79 37.42
N ILE A 677 -13.45 -18.47 36.47
CA ILE A 677 -12.05 -18.88 36.59
C ILE A 677 -11.14 -17.64 36.62
N GLU A 678 -11.31 -16.70 35.68
CA GLU A 678 -10.55 -15.44 35.61
C GLU A 678 -10.68 -14.63 36.92
N LYS A 679 -11.91 -14.49 37.43
CA LYS A 679 -12.18 -13.85 38.72
C LYS A 679 -11.46 -14.55 39.88
N CYS A 680 -11.56 -15.88 39.97
CA CYS A 680 -10.84 -16.63 41.01
C CYS A 680 -9.32 -16.59 40.86
N PHE A 681 -8.81 -16.32 39.67
CA PHE A 681 -7.39 -16.11 39.45
C PHE A 681 -6.93 -14.76 40.02
N THR A 682 -7.78 -13.72 40.06
CA THR A 682 -7.43 -12.43 40.66
C THR A 682 -7.47 -12.37 42.20
N ASP A 683 -8.17 -13.28 42.88
CA ASP A 683 -8.46 -13.23 44.34
C ASP A 683 -7.33 -13.71 45.29
N GLY A 684 -6.11 -13.95 44.80
CA GLY A 684 -4.93 -14.25 45.62
C GLY A 684 -4.84 -15.67 46.23
N ASP A 685 -5.97 -16.26 46.66
CA ASP A 685 -6.09 -17.69 47.00
C ASP A 685 -6.94 -18.41 45.94
N VAL A 686 -6.30 -18.68 44.80
CA VAL A 686 -6.94 -19.26 43.62
C VAL A 686 -7.52 -20.66 43.90
N VAL A 687 -6.84 -21.46 44.73
CA VAL A 687 -7.29 -22.82 45.06
C VAL A 687 -8.55 -22.78 45.92
N SER A 688 -8.61 -21.88 46.91
CA SER A 688 -9.79 -21.67 47.74
C SER A 688 -10.95 -21.11 46.90
N CYS A 689 -10.71 -20.07 46.09
CA CYS A 689 -11.77 -19.48 45.27
C CYS A 689 -12.36 -20.46 44.25
N LEU A 690 -11.53 -21.18 43.47
CA LEU A 690 -12.03 -22.19 42.52
C LEU A 690 -12.81 -23.30 43.22
N SER A 691 -12.36 -23.72 44.41
CA SER A 691 -13.07 -24.70 45.23
C SER A 691 -14.41 -24.16 45.75
N THR A 692 -14.52 -22.86 46.03
CA THR A 692 -15.76 -22.21 46.45
C THR A 692 -16.71 -22.00 45.28
N ALA A 693 -16.23 -21.53 44.13
CA ALA A 693 -17.04 -21.37 42.91
C ALA A 693 -17.64 -22.72 42.45
N ALA A 694 -16.84 -23.80 42.51
CA ALA A 694 -17.29 -25.16 42.20
C ALA A 694 -18.37 -25.71 43.16
N ASN A 695 -18.54 -25.12 44.34
CA ASN A 695 -19.59 -25.47 45.30
C ASN A 695 -20.90 -24.69 45.09
N PHE A 696 -20.96 -23.71 44.18
CA PHE A 696 -22.14 -22.85 43.98
C PHE A 696 -23.09 -23.30 42.85
N SER A 697 -22.72 -24.26 41.99
CA SER A 697 -23.61 -24.80 40.96
C SER A 697 -24.56 -25.87 41.51
N SER A 698 -25.65 -25.44 42.16
CA SER A 698 -26.75 -26.33 42.49
C SER A 698 -27.53 -26.74 41.23
N VAL A 699 -27.84 -28.05 41.12
CA VAL A 699 -28.73 -28.72 40.14
C VAL A 699 -28.04 -29.39 38.92
N ILE A 700 -27.78 -30.70 39.09
CA ILE A 700 -27.70 -31.77 38.07
C ILE A 700 -26.56 -31.70 37.01
N THR A 701 -25.45 -32.40 37.25
CA THR A 701 -25.04 -33.65 36.53
C THR A 701 -23.76 -34.27 37.14
N ALA A 702 -23.64 -35.60 37.13
CA ALA A 702 -22.41 -36.42 37.35
C ALA A 702 -21.69 -36.42 38.73
N PHE A 703 -22.22 -37.20 39.69
CA PHE A 703 -21.61 -37.55 40.99
C PHE A 703 -20.36 -38.48 40.91
N TRP A 704 -19.60 -38.46 39.82
CA TRP A 704 -18.40 -39.30 39.60
C TRP A 704 -17.13 -38.53 39.20
N LYS A 705 -17.20 -37.21 38.92
CA LYS A 705 -16.04 -36.39 38.54
C LYS A 705 -15.42 -35.55 39.68
N ALA A 706 -16.04 -35.49 40.86
CA ALA A 706 -15.61 -34.61 41.95
C ALA A 706 -14.13 -34.76 42.37
N HIS A 707 -13.59 -35.98 42.38
CA HIS A 707 -12.17 -36.19 42.68
C HIS A 707 -11.25 -35.60 41.61
N LYS A 708 -11.55 -35.85 40.32
CA LYS A 708 -10.81 -35.30 39.17
C LYS A 708 -10.88 -33.78 39.10
N LEU A 709 -12.02 -33.19 39.48
CA LEU A 709 -12.17 -31.73 39.60
C LEU A 709 -11.22 -31.16 40.66
N VAL A 710 -11.17 -31.77 41.85
CA VAL A 710 -10.25 -31.36 42.93
C VAL A 710 -8.77 -31.58 42.57
N GLU A 711 -8.45 -32.63 41.83
CA GLU A 711 -7.09 -32.84 41.29
C GLU A 711 -6.73 -31.78 40.23
N ALA A 712 -7.63 -31.47 39.29
CA ALA A 712 -7.42 -30.43 38.29
C ALA A 712 -7.21 -29.05 38.93
N VAL A 713 -8.04 -28.65 39.91
CA VAL A 713 -7.84 -27.40 40.67
C VAL A 713 -6.45 -27.36 41.33
N LYS A 714 -6.00 -28.47 41.92
CA LYS A 714 -4.69 -28.54 42.58
C LYS A 714 -3.52 -28.47 41.61
N ASP A 715 -3.59 -29.17 40.47
CA ASP A 715 -2.47 -29.19 39.51
C ASP A 715 -2.38 -27.91 38.69
N ILE A 716 -3.52 -27.28 38.37
CA ILE A 716 -3.55 -25.94 37.76
C ILE A 716 -3.06 -24.89 38.77
N GLY A 717 -3.51 -24.97 40.02
CA GLY A 717 -3.02 -24.11 41.11
C GLY A 717 -1.51 -24.18 41.35
N LYS A 718 -0.87 -25.34 41.13
CA LYS A 718 0.61 -25.48 41.18
C LYS A 718 1.33 -24.84 39.99
N LYS A 719 0.77 -24.97 38.78
CA LYS A 719 1.38 -24.48 37.52
C LYS A 719 1.15 -22.98 37.28
N LEU A 720 0.09 -22.43 37.86
CA LEU A 720 -0.35 -21.05 37.64
C LEU A 720 0.67 -19.96 38.05
N PRO A 721 1.40 -20.05 39.18
CA PRO A 721 2.45 -19.08 39.50
C PRO A 721 3.58 -19.05 38.47
N GLU A 722 3.94 -20.21 37.91
CA GLU A 722 4.93 -20.32 36.84
C GLU A 722 4.41 -19.68 35.54
N TYR A 723 3.16 -19.98 35.15
CA TYR A 723 2.52 -19.37 33.98
C TYR A 723 2.45 -17.84 34.08
N ARG A 724 2.01 -17.28 35.22
CA ARG A 724 2.01 -15.81 35.41
C ARG A 724 3.39 -15.21 35.31
N SER A 725 4.36 -15.79 36.00
CA SER A 725 5.74 -15.32 35.94
C SER A 725 6.32 -15.40 34.52
N ARG A 726 5.89 -16.36 33.70
CA ARG A 726 6.27 -16.46 32.28
C ARG A 726 5.50 -15.47 31.41
N ALA A 727 4.22 -15.23 31.66
CA ALA A 727 3.40 -14.27 30.92
C ALA A 727 3.81 -12.80 31.18
N GLU A 728 4.11 -12.43 32.43
CA GLU A 728 4.66 -11.11 32.80
C GLU A 728 6.02 -10.87 32.14
N ARG A 729 6.88 -11.90 32.11
CA ARG A 729 8.15 -11.86 31.36
C ARG A 729 7.93 -11.76 29.86
N ALA A 730 6.98 -12.51 29.30
CA ALA A 730 6.63 -12.44 27.88
C ALA A 730 6.15 -11.04 27.47
N GLN A 731 5.22 -10.43 28.22
CA GLN A 731 4.79 -9.05 27.99
C GLN A 731 5.97 -8.06 28.06
N THR A 732 6.88 -8.23 29.03
CA THR A 732 8.09 -7.41 29.15
C THR A 732 9.01 -7.56 27.94
N VAL A 733 9.21 -8.78 27.45
CA VAL A 733 10.02 -9.08 26.25
C VAL A 733 9.37 -8.48 25.00
N LEU A 734 8.05 -8.61 24.81
CA LEU A 734 7.34 -8.02 23.67
C LEU A 734 7.39 -6.48 23.69
N LEU A 735 7.27 -5.85 24.87
CA LEU A 735 7.42 -4.40 25.01
C LEU A 735 8.85 -3.93 24.70
N GLN A 736 9.86 -4.67 25.14
CA GLN A 736 11.26 -4.40 24.80
C GLN A 736 11.54 -4.58 23.31
N ALA A 737 11.02 -5.65 22.70
CA ALA A 737 11.13 -5.91 21.28
C ALA A 737 10.47 -4.77 20.47
N ARG A 738 9.22 -4.43 20.79
CA ARG A 738 8.49 -3.33 20.16
C ARG A 738 9.23 -2.00 20.26
N ALA A 739 9.80 -1.67 21.42
CA ALA A 739 10.59 -0.44 21.57
C ALA A 739 11.85 -0.40 20.69
N LEU A 740 12.49 -1.55 20.44
CA LEU A 740 13.63 -1.67 19.52
C LEU A 740 13.21 -1.57 18.05
N LEU A 741 12.10 -2.21 17.68
CA LEU A 741 11.52 -2.13 16.34
C LEU A 741 11.03 -0.71 16.01
N ASP A 742 10.33 -0.06 16.93
CA ASP A 742 9.87 1.32 16.82
C ASP A 742 11.06 2.30 16.73
N LYS A 743 12.11 2.09 17.54
CA LYS A 743 13.34 2.88 17.48
C LYS A 743 14.04 2.72 16.13
N ASN A 744 14.31 1.48 15.69
CA ASN A 744 14.96 1.23 14.39
C ASN A 744 14.13 1.78 13.22
N THR A 745 12.81 1.67 13.27
CA THR A 745 11.89 2.25 12.28
C THR A 745 11.92 3.78 12.28
N LYS A 746 12.02 4.39 13.47
CA LYS A 746 12.18 5.84 13.61
C LYS A 746 13.53 6.30 13.09
N ASP A 747 14.63 5.67 13.51
CA ASP A 747 16.00 6.00 13.09
C ASP A 747 16.13 5.89 11.56
N LEU A 748 15.59 4.82 10.94
CA LEU A 748 15.53 4.67 9.47
C LEU A 748 14.69 5.75 8.77
N ALA A 749 13.63 6.25 9.40
CA ALA A 749 12.71 7.21 8.79
C ALA A 749 13.10 8.67 9.03
N ASP A 750 13.81 8.96 10.12
CA ASP A 750 14.37 10.28 10.39
C ASP A 750 15.63 10.48 9.52
N ASN A 751 16.50 9.45 9.37
CA ASN A 751 17.59 9.46 8.38
C ASN A 751 17.06 9.73 6.95
N ARG A 752 15.99 9.02 6.52
CA ARG A 752 15.35 9.20 5.19
C ARG A 752 14.75 10.60 4.98
N LYS A 753 14.48 11.36 6.05
CA LYS A 753 13.97 12.75 5.97
C LYS A 753 15.09 13.78 5.90
N GLU A 754 16.22 13.52 6.55
CA GLU A 754 17.35 14.45 6.58
C GLU A 754 18.20 14.37 5.31
N ASP A 755 18.27 13.21 4.65
CA ASP A 755 18.88 13.05 3.33
C ASP A 755 18.08 12.02 2.49
N PRO A 756 17.24 12.44 1.52
CA PRO A 756 16.45 11.51 0.73
C PRO A 756 17.35 10.79 -0.29
N PRO A 757 17.38 9.44 -0.33
CA PRO A 757 18.30 8.71 -1.20
C PRO A 757 18.03 9.02 -2.67
N ARG A 758 19.06 9.50 -3.38
CA ARG A 758 18.99 9.75 -4.82
C ARG A 758 18.87 8.43 -5.58
N ARG A 759 17.62 8.02 -5.86
CA ARG A 759 17.26 6.91 -6.75
C ARG A 759 17.55 7.20 -8.24
N GLU A 760 18.61 7.94 -8.52
CA GLU A 760 19.10 8.17 -9.88
C GLU A 760 19.88 6.94 -10.33
N ASP A 761 19.33 6.23 -11.31
CA ASP A 761 20.04 5.14 -12.01
C ASP A 761 21.35 5.69 -12.60
N CYS A 762 22.49 5.22 -12.05
CA CYS A 762 23.81 5.75 -12.40
C CYS A 762 24.22 5.52 -13.86
N ARG A 763 23.46 4.72 -14.63
CA ARG A 763 23.63 4.54 -16.08
C ARG A 763 22.91 5.61 -16.93
N LYS A 764 21.89 6.27 -16.37
CA LYS A 764 21.03 7.22 -17.11
C LYS A 764 21.57 8.66 -17.06
N GLY A 765 22.61 8.91 -16.28
CA GLY A 765 23.35 10.18 -16.23
C GLY A 765 24.83 10.01 -16.61
N SER A 766 25.54 11.12 -16.78
CA SER A 766 26.99 11.12 -17.04
C SER A 766 27.80 10.88 -15.76
N VAL A 767 27.47 9.83 -15.01
CA VAL A 767 28.40 9.26 -14.02
C VAL A 767 29.42 8.48 -14.82
N GLU A 768 30.46 9.18 -15.29
CA GLU A 768 31.69 8.53 -15.76
C GLU A 768 32.16 7.52 -14.70
N ARG A 769 32.97 6.53 -15.12
CA ARG A 769 33.61 5.57 -14.20
C ARG A 769 34.75 6.26 -13.41
N VAL A 770 34.42 7.31 -12.68
CA VAL A 770 35.36 8.18 -11.97
C VAL A 770 35.79 7.49 -10.67
N PRO A 771 37.10 7.30 -10.45
CA PRO A 771 37.65 6.72 -9.23
C PRO A 771 37.67 7.81 -8.11
N PRO A 772 38.44 7.69 -7.00
CA PRO A 772 38.32 8.60 -5.85
C PRO A 772 38.36 10.10 -6.18
N LYS A 773 37.54 10.87 -5.45
CA LYS A 773 37.38 12.31 -5.62
C LYS A 773 38.69 13.05 -5.29
N PRO A 774 38.96 14.22 -5.92
CA PRO A 774 40.18 15.00 -5.66
C PRO A 774 40.38 15.30 -4.18
N ARG A 775 41.60 15.11 -3.69
CA ARG A 775 41.96 15.33 -2.29
C ARG A 775 41.91 16.80 -1.90
N ASP A 776 41.50 17.05 -0.66
CA ASP A 776 41.40 18.38 -0.07
C ASP A 776 42.78 18.85 0.41
N THR A 777 43.51 19.51 -0.49
CA THR A 777 44.86 20.02 -0.26
C THR A 777 44.92 21.13 0.80
N ALA A 778 43.81 21.85 1.04
CA ALA A 778 43.74 22.88 2.08
C ALA A 778 43.73 22.29 3.50
N HIS A 779 43.23 21.06 3.66
CA HIS A 779 43.08 20.40 4.97
C HIS A 779 43.91 19.12 5.07
N GLY A 780 45.23 19.25 4.88
CA GLY A 780 46.18 18.16 5.07
C GLY A 780 46.14 17.08 3.98
N ASN A 781 45.63 17.41 2.78
CA ASN A 781 45.58 16.51 1.63
C ASN A 781 44.76 15.24 1.89
N ARG A 782 43.66 15.38 2.64
CA ARG A 782 42.72 14.32 3.04
C ARG A 782 41.85 13.87 1.86
N ALA A 783 41.43 12.61 1.86
CA ALA A 783 40.44 12.09 0.92
C ALA A 783 39.07 12.79 1.09
N THR A 784 38.29 12.87 0.03
CA THR A 784 37.01 13.60 -0.01
C THR A 784 35.81 12.72 -0.35
N GLY A 785 36.04 11.51 -0.89
CA GLY A 785 35.01 10.50 -1.10
C GLY A 785 35.19 9.68 -2.38
N VAL A 786 34.25 8.77 -2.61
CA VAL A 786 34.07 7.98 -3.83
C VAL A 786 32.59 8.11 -4.24
N ASP A 787 32.29 8.11 -5.53
CA ASP A 787 30.93 7.96 -6.10
C ASP A 787 31.10 7.30 -7.46
N ILE A 788 30.73 6.02 -7.56
CA ILE A 788 31.04 5.15 -8.70
C ILE A 788 29.87 4.22 -9.03
N CYS A 789 29.63 3.99 -10.33
CA CYS A 789 28.67 3.01 -10.83
C CYS A 789 29.40 1.68 -11.07
N LEU A 790 29.11 0.65 -10.28
CA LEU A 790 29.75 -0.66 -10.32
C LEU A 790 28.85 -1.70 -11.01
N ASP A 791 29.45 -2.54 -11.84
CA ASP A 791 28.80 -3.68 -12.49
C ASP A 791 29.74 -4.90 -12.49
N ALA A 792 29.22 -6.10 -12.78
CA ALA A 792 30.01 -7.33 -12.76
C ALA A 792 31.16 -7.33 -13.78
N ALA A 793 31.03 -6.63 -14.92
CA ALA A 793 32.07 -6.51 -15.92
C ALA A 793 33.20 -5.57 -15.45
N TYR A 794 32.86 -4.51 -14.72
CA TYR A 794 33.82 -3.58 -14.11
C TYR A 794 34.65 -4.28 -13.03
N LEU A 795 34.03 -5.05 -12.13
CA LEU A 795 34.77 -5.85 -11.13
C LEU A 795 35.61 -6.97 -11.75
N ALA A 796 35.17 -7.56 -12.87
CA ALA A 796 35.98 -8.55 -13.60
C ALA A 796 37.20 -7.92 -14.30
N ALA A 797 37.07 -6.67 -14.77
CA ALA A 797 38.14 -5.95 -15.48
C ALA A 797 39.15 -5.26 -14.54
N ASN A 798 38.73 -4.84 -13.34
CA ASN A 798 39.54 -4.04 -12.41
C ASN A 798 39.73 -4.80 -11.09
N LYS A 799 40.98 -5.01 -10.68
CA LYS A 799 41.32 -5.64 -9.39
C LYS A 799 41.80 -4.59 -8.40
N GLY A 800 41.23 -4.61 -7.20
CA GLY A 800 41.71 -3.79 -6.09
C GLY A 800 42.97 -4.36 -5.45
N SER A 801 43.54 -3.61 -4.52
CA SER A 801 44.80 -3.95 -3.84
C SER A 801 44.68 -3.76 -2.33
N ASP A 802 45.49 -4.51 -1.58
CA ASP A 802 45.59 -4.39 -0.12
C ASP A 802 46.39 -3.16 0.29
N VAL A 803 46.10 -2.62 1.47
CA VAL A 803 46.87 -1.49 2.04
C VAL A 803 48.28 -1.91 2.44
N THR A 804 49.27 -1.12 2.04
CA THR A 804 50.69 -1.36 2.37
C THR A 804 51.09 -0.79 3.74
N LYS A 805 52.34 -0.95 4.18
CA LYS A 805 52.86 -0.35 5.43
C LYS A 805 53.50 1.03 5.22
N GLU A 806 53.80 1.34 3.97
CA GLU A 806 54.57 2.48 3.50
C GLU A 806 53.67 3.70 3.26
N ILE A 807 52.42 3.46 2.88
CA ILE A 807 51.44 4.49 2.54
C ILE A 807 50.47 4.69 3.70
N ARG A 808 50.27 5.94 4.12
CA ARG A 808 49.42 6.30 5.27
C ARG A 808 48.53 7.50 4.98
N PRO A 809 47.22 7.40 5.24
CA PRO A 809 46.31 8.53 5.10
C PRO A 809 46.61 9.61 6.15
N PRO A 810 46.25 10.87 5.87
CA PRO A 810 46.33 11.94 6.86
C PRO A 810 45.65 11.58 8.18
N GLY A 811 46.27 11.97 9.28
CA GLY A 811 45.86 11.65 10.65
C GLY A 811 46.38 10.34 11.25
N TYR A 812 46.95 9.41 10.47
CA TYR A 812 47.19 8.03 10.93
C TYR A 812 48.13 7.94 12.13
N TYR A 813 49.33 8.55 12.06
CA TYR A 813 50.29 8.48 13.17
C TYR A 813 49.82 9.21 14.43
N TRP A 814 48.96 10.22 14.27
CA TRP A 814 48.27 10.85 15.39
C TRP A 814 47.25 9.91 16.03
N ALA A 815 46.45 9.17 15.24
CA ALA A 815 45.48 8.20 15.76
C ALA A 815 46.18 7.04 16.47
N VAL A 816 47.33 6.59 15.97
CA VAL A 816 48.19 5.59 16.63
C VAL A 816 48.68 6.07 18.00
N LYS A 817 49.17 7.32 18.10
CA LYS A 817 49.60 7.89 19.38
C LYS A 817 48.43 8.09 20.35
N THR A 818 47.27 8.50 19.84
CA THR A 818 46.07 8.76 20.65
C THR A 818 45.45 7.46 21.18
N THR A 819 45.35 6.41 20.36
CA THR A 819 44.90 5.09 20.82
C THR A 819 45.87 4.45 21.82
N ALA A 820 47.19 4.63 21.66
CA ALA A 820 48.17 4.23 22.67
C ALA A 820 48.00 4.98 24.00
N HIS A 821 47.71 6.29 23.95
CA HIS A 821 47.42 7.09 25.15
C HIS A 821 46.14 6.62 25.86
N LEU A 822 45.16 6.11 25.11
CA LEU A 822 43.95 5.46 25.63
C LEU A 822 44.18 4.04 26.17
N GLY A 823 45.43 3.58 26.30
CA GLY A 823 45.74 2.24 26.82
C GLY A 823 45.41 1.10 25.85
N LEU A 824 45.17 1.40 24.58
CA LEU A 824 44.81 0.42 23.55
C LEU A 824 46.02 0.03 22.71
N THR A 825 46.05 -1.21 22.22
CA THR A 825 47.03 -1.69 21.24
C THR A 825 46.75 -1.06 19.86
N PRO A 826 47.58 -0.13 19.34
CA PRO A 826 47.19 0.65 18.15
C PRO A 826 47.05 -0.18 16.88
N SER A 827 47.90 -1.20 16.71
CA SER A 827 47.85 -2.14 15.58
C SER A 827 46.58 -3.01 15.54
N ALA A 828 45.81 -3.05 16.63
CA ALA A 828 44.51 -3.72 16.71
C ALA A 828 43.31 -2.76 16.65
N ARG A 829 43.56 -1.43 16.60
CA ARG A 829 42.52 -0.40 16.74
C ARG A 829 42.55 0.73 15.70
N VAL A 830 43.62 0.91 14.94
CA VAL A 830 43.73 1.92 13.86
C VAL A 830 44.02 1.25 12.53
N ASN A 831 43.24 1.60 11.51
CA ASN A 831 43.34 1.08 10.15
C ASN A 831 43.59 2.20 9.13
N ASN A 832 44.17 1.81 7.99
CA ASN A 832 43.94 2.51 6.73
C ASN A 832 42.59 1.97 6.19
N CYS A 833 41.51 2.74 6.27
CA CYS A 833 40.26 2.37 5.61
C CYS A 833 40.35 2.73 4.13
N HIS A 834 40.05 1.76 3.28
CA HIS A 834 39.53 2.00 1.94
C HIS A 834 38.20 2.79 2.02
N LEU A 835 37.94 3.65 1.03
CA LEU A 835 36.62 4.23 0.77
C LEU A 835 35.86 3.38 -0.26
N LEU A 836 36.55 2.98 -1.33
CA LEU A 836 36.19 1.86 -2.19
C LEU A 836 37.02 0.64 -1.76
N GLY A 837 36.37 -0.38 -1.20
CA GLY A 837 37.03 -1.61 -0.74
C GLY A 837 37.83 -2.32 -1.85
N ASN A 838 38.88 -3.05 -1.46
CA ASN A 838 39.69 -3.85 -2.39
C ASN A 838 38.85 -4.88 -3.19
N GLN A 839 37.81 -5.45 -2.57
CA GLN A 839 36.84 -6.36 -3.18
C GLN A 839 35.87 -5.67 -4.16
N LEU A 840 35.80 -4.34 -4.13
CA LEU A 840 35.06 -3.48 -5.07
C LEU A 840 36.00 -2.71 -6.02
N SER A 841 37.17 -3.30 -6.30
CA SER A 841 38.26 -2.77 -7.14
C SER A 841 39.04 -1.55 -6.63
N GLY A 842 38.94 -1.18 -5.35
CA GLY A 842 39.68 -0.05 -4.81
C GLY A 842 41.17 -0.30 -4.55
N ASP A 843 41.98 0.74 -4.77
CA ASP A 843 43.43 0.71 -4.57
C ASP A 843 43.79 1.06 -3.11
N GLY A 844 44.59 0.21 -2.47
CA GLY A 844 45.20 0.40 -1.15
C GLY A 844 46.51 1.19 -1.15
N GLU A 845 46.99 1.66 -2.31
CA GLU A 845 48.11 2.60 -2.43
C GLU A 845 47.66 4.04 -2.76
N ASP A 846 46.43 4.25 -3.27
CA ASP A 846 45.93 5.59 -3.55
C ASP A 846 45.45 6.32 -2.28
N LEU A 847 46.15 7.37 -1.89
CA LEU A 847 45.78 8.24 -0.77
C LEU A 847 44.45 8.99 -0.97
N ALA A 848 43.90 9.05 -2.19
CA ALA A 848 42.54 9.57 -2.40
C ALA A 848 41.47 8.53 -2.04
N ASN A 849 41.80 7.24 -2.05
CA ASN A 849 40.93 6.14 -1.60
C ASN A 849 41.05 5.83 -0.10
N LEU A 850 41.96 6.47 0.64
CA LEU A 850 42.30 6.09 2.01
C LEU A 850 41.97 7.15 3.07
N VAL A 851 41.38 6.69 4.17
CA VAL A 851 41.16 7.50 5.38
C VAL A 851 41.66 6.81 6.65
N THR A 852 42.10 7.60 7.62
CA THR A 852 42.44 7.10 8.96
C THR A 852 41.15 6.74 9.70
N CYS A 853 41.00 5.48 10.09
CA CYS A 853 39.79 5.00 10.76
C CYS A 853 40.09 4.05 11.93
N SER A 854 39.09 3.84 12.77
CA SER A 854 39.12 2.82 13.81
C SER A 854 38.90 1.42 13.22
N ARG A 855 39.46 0.40 13.88
CA ARG A 855 39.26 -0.99 13.47
C ARG A 855 37.76 -1.39 13.45
N PRO A 856 36.93 -1.06 14.47
CA PRO A 856 35.50 -1.37 14.44
C PRO A 856 34.74 -0.73 13.28
N ALA A 857 35.12 0.45 12.80
CA ALA A 857 34.48 1.07 11.63
C ALA A 857 34.84 0.34 10.32
N ASN A 858 36.00 -0.31 10.25
CA ASN A 858 36.52 -0.95 9.04
C ASN A 858 36.09 -2.42 8.88
N ALA A 859 36.18 -3.21 9.96
CA ALA A 859 36.09 -4.66 9.89
C ALA A 859 35.69 -5.25 11.26
N PRO A 860 35.05 -6.42 11.31
CA PRO A 860 34.71 -7.08 12.57
C PRO A 860 35.95 -7.29 13.45
N VAL A 861 35.80 -7.03 14.75
CA VAL A 861 36.84 -7.22 15.75
C VAL A 861 36.36 -8.25 16.77
N ARG A 862 37.17 -9.29 16.96
CA ARG A 862 36.91 -10.32 17.95
C ARG A 862 37.17 -9.76 19.36
N ASP A 863 36.27 -10.04 20.29
CA ASP A 863 36.37 -9.69 21.71
C ASP A 863 36.48 -8.17 21.99
N ASP A 864 35.77 -7.33 21.22
CA ASP A 864 35.71 -5.85 21.30
C ASP A 864 34.25 -5.39 21.20
N GLU A 865 33.87 -4.23 21.74
CA GLU A 865 32.46 -3.79 21.76
C GLU A 865 31.85 -3.54 20.36
N GLY A 866 32.68 -3.36 19.32
CA GLY A 866 32.35 -3.58 17.92
C GLY A 866 31.32 -2.64 17.27
N PHE A 867 31.10 -2.82 15.96
CA PHE A 867 29.92 -2.35 15.22
C PHE A 867 29.42 -3.49 14.33
N ASN A 868 28.12 -3.82 14.37
CA ASN A 868 27.54 -4.93 13.63
C ASN A 868 27.32 -4.65 12.12
N ASN A 869 27.78 -3.50 11.61
CA ASN A 869 27.61 -3.05 10.22
C ASN A 869 28.85 -2.24 9.75
N ASP A 870 30.06 -2.79 9.89
CA ASP A 870 31.31 -2.14 9.46
C ASP A 870 31.46 -2.01 7.92
N MET A 871 32.44 -1.21 7.46
CA MET A 871 32.73 -1.02 6.03
C MET A 871 32.83 -2.35 5.26
N LYS A 872 33.64 -3.30 5.75
CA LYS A 872 33.85 -4.58 5.05
C LYS A 872 32.54 -5.38 4.94
N THR A 873 31.71 -5.37 5.98
CA THR A 873 30.41 -6.04 5.96
C THR A 873 29.47 -5.42 4.92
N LEU A 874 29.41 -4.09 4.83
CA LEU A 874 28.57 -3.38 3.84
C LEU A 874 29.10 -3.53 2.41
N GLU A 875 30.42 -3.43 2.21
CA GLU A 875 31.09 -3.69 0.92
C GLU A 875 30.88 -5.13 0.43
N THR A 876 30.72 -6.08 1.36
CA THR A 876 30.41 -7.48 1.03
C THR A 876 28.99 -7.58 0.45
N GLN A 877 28.00 -6.93 1.06
CA GLN A 877 26.63 -6.87 0.52
C GLN A 877 26.60 -6.23 -0.88
N VAL A 878 27.37 -5.15 -1.09
CA VAL A 878 27.51 -4.49 -2.39
C VAL A 878 28.13 -5.43 -3.43
N ARG A 879 29.20 -6.15 -3.06
CA ARG A 879 29.83 -7.14 -3.94
C ARG A 879 28.84 -8.23 -4.34
N ASP A 880 28.09 -8.77 -3.38
CA ASP A 880 27.19 -9.90 -3.59
C ASP A 880 25.99 -9.47 -4.47
N ALA A 881 25.44 -8.27 -4.26
CA ALA A 881 24.43 -7.71 -5.16
C ALA A 881 24.93 -7.53 -6.62
N ILE A 882 26.21 -7.20 -6.81
CA ILE A 882 26.81 -7.06 -8.16
C ILE A 882 27.13 -8.42 -8.78
N VAL A 883 27.73 -9.33 -8.00
CA VAL A 883 28.32 -10.58 -8.49
C VAL A 883 27.31 -11.70 -8.55
N ASP A 884 26.45 -11.83 -7.54
CA ASP A 884 25.46 -12.89 -7.43
C ASP A 884 24.13 -12.41 -8.03
N ASP A 885 23.58 -11.29 -7.54
CA ASP A 885 22.26 -10.74 -7.97
C ASP A 885 22.30 -9.90 -9.27
N LYS A 886 23.46 -9.80 -9.92
CA LYS A 886 23.70 -9.12 -11.22
C LYS A 886 23.30 -7.63 -11.29
N GLN A 887 23.19 -6.96 -10.14
CA GLN A 887 22.78 -5.56 -10.08
C GLN A 887 23.91 -4.62 -10.52
N VAL A 888 23.52 -3.50 -11.14
CA VAL A 888 24.37 -2.33 -11.35
C VAL A 888 24.17 -1.40 -10.14
N VAL A 889 25.21 -1.18 -9.35
CA VAL A 889 25.12 -0.50 -8.06
C VAL A 889 25.85 0.84 -8.11
N ARG A 890 25.13 1.93 -7.82
CA ARG A 890 25.77 3.19 -7.46
C ARG A 890 26.30 3.05 -6.04
N TYR A 891 27.62 3.13 -5.87
CA TYR A 891 28.31 3.05 -4.59
C TYR A 891 28.99 4.38 -4.29
N GLN A 892 28.60 5.01 -3.19
CA GLN A 892 29.11 6.31 -2.75
C GLN A 892 29.59 6.23 -1.30
N VAL A 893 30.80 6.75 -1.04
CA VAL A 893 31.35 6.85 0.32
C VAL A 893 31.90 8.24 0.56
N THR A 894 31.44 8.88 1.62
CA THR A 894 31.78 10.26 1.98
C THR A 894 32.34 10.32 3.40
N PRO A 895 33.66 10.53 3.58
CA PRO A 895 34.23 10.79 4.90
C PRO A 895 33.82 12.18 5.42
N ILE A 896 33.12 12.21 6.56
CA ILE A 896 32.61 13.43 7.18
C ILE A 896 33.62 13.95 8.20
N TYR A 897 34.23 15.09 7.91
CA TYR A 897 35.21 15.76 8.77
C TYR A 897 34.58 16.87 9.62
N GLU A 898 35.18 17.16 10.77
CA GLU A 898 34.80 18.30 11.60
C GLU A 898 35.84 19.43 11.45
N GLY A 899 35.54 20.40 10.59
CA GLY A 899 36.42 21.54 10.29
C GLY A 899 37.70 21.13 9.56
N ALA A 900 38.83 21.70 9.97
CA ALA A 900 40.15 21.49 9.36
C ALA A 900 40.81 20.13 9.69
N ARG A 901 40.09 19.21 10.35
CA ARG A 901 40.66 17.95 10.83
C ARG A 901 40.98 16.94 9.72
N THR A 902 42.07 16.21 9.85
CA THR A 902 42.52 15.20 8.87
C THR A 902 41.95 13.80 9.10
N VAL A 903 41.30 13.55 10.24
CA VAL A 903 40.59 12.31 10.56
C VAL A 903 39.07 12.56 10.52
N PRO A 904 38.28 11.75 9.81
CA PRO A 904 36.82 11.94 9.76
C PRO A 904 36.18 11.55 11.09
N LYS A 905 35.09 12.22 11.48
CA LYS A 905 34.28 11.84 12.66
C LYS A 905 33.33 10.67 12.37
N THR A 906 32.92 10.55 11.11
CA THR A 906 31.98 9.54 10.58
C THR A 906 32.36 9.26 9.12
N ILE A 907 32.11 8.06 8.64
CA ILE A 907 32.17 7.71 7.21
C ILE A 907 30.74 7.36 6.78
N LYS A 908 30.12 8.16 5.90
CA LYS A 908 28.81 7.84 5.32
C LYS A 908 29.02 6.92 4.11
N LEU A 909 28.34 5.77 4.09
CA LEU A 909 28.35 4.80 2.98
C LEU A 909 26.93 4.63 2.44
N GLU A 910 26.80 4.75 1.13
CA GLU A 910 25.54 4.67 0.39
C GLU A 910 25.69 3.68 -0.77
N ALA A 911 24.68 2.83 -0.98
CA ALA A 911 24.62 1.95 -2.14
C ALA A 911 23.17 1.84 -2.65
N VAL A 912 22.97 1.96 -3.96
CA VAL A 912 21.66 1.79 -4.61
C VAL A 912 21.81 0.93 -5.85
N GLY A 913 21.15 -0.23 -5.87
CA GLY A 913 21.16 -1.17 -6.99
C GLY A 913 20.04 -0.95 -7.99
N PHE A 914 20.31 -1.37 -9.23
CA PHE A 914 19.36 -1.44 -10.33
C PHE A 914 19.67 -2.68 -11.19
N TYR A 915 18.65 -3.39 -11.68
CA TYR A 915 18.86 -4.48 -12.64
C TYR A 915 19.30 -3.93 -14.01
N PRO A 916 19.99 -4.74 -14.86
CA PRO A 916 20.51 -4.34 -16.17
C PRO A 916 19.52 -3.63 -17.13
N ASP A 917 18.21 -3.81 -16.93
CA ASP A 917 17.11 -3.22 -17.70
C ASP A 917 16.66 -1.81 -17.25
N GLY A 918 17.00 -1.39 -16.02
CA GLY A 918 16.52 -0.12 -15.44
C GLY A 918 15.59 -0.25 -14.23
N ARG A 919 15.14 -1.46 -13.88
CA ARG A 919 14.35 -1.72 -12.66
C ARG A 919 15.19 -1.45 -11.40
N PRO A 920 14.60 -0.96 -10.29
CA PRO A 920 15.29 -0.91 -8.99
C PRO A 920 15.72 -2.32 -8.57
N GLY A 921 16.92 -2.44 -7.99
CA GLY A 921 17.45 -3.68 -7.42
C GLY A 921 17.29 -3.74 -5.91
N GLY A 922 17.42 -4.93 -5.32
CA GLY A 922 17.19 -5.15 -3.89
C GLY A 922 18.15 -4.43 -2.94
N ILE A 923 19.35 -4.02 -3.40
CA ILE A 923 20.32 -3.35 -2.51
C ILE A 923 20.02 -1.86 -2.33
N LEU A 924 19.72 -1.47 -1.09
CA LEU A 924 19.59 -0.08 -0.64
C LEU A 924 20.29 0.09 0.72
N ILE A 925 21.50 0.64 0.70
CA ILE A 925 22.31 0.93 1.88
C ILE A 925 22.43 2.44 2.04
N GLU A 926 22.24 2.92 3.26
CA GLU A 926 22.63 4.26 3.71
C GLU A 926 23.03 4.16 5.19
N ARG A 927 24.32 4.33 5.50
CA ARG A 927 24.87 4.07 6.84
C ARG A 927 25.95 5.06 7.22
N ASP A 928 25.83 5.61 8.42
CA ASP A 928 26.84 6.42 9.08
C ASP A 928 27.71 5.54 10.00
N LEU A 929 29.00 5.43 9.69
CA LEU A 929 29.97 4.64 10.44
C LEU A 929 30.80 5.55 11.35
N PRO A 930 30.52 5.60 12.66
CA PRO A 930 31.20 6.51 13.57
C PRO A 930 32.65 6.09 13.80
N ASN A 931 33.60 7.00 13.62
CA ASN A 931 35.03 6.71 13.69
C ASN A 931 35.53 6.64 15.14
N LYS A 932 35.01 5.69 15.92
CA LYS A 932 35.22 5.58 17.37
C LYS A 932 36.03 4.36 17.78
N VAL A 933 36.71 4.48 18.92
CA VAL A 933 37.38 3.40 19.65
C VAL A 933 36.84 3.32 21.08
N PHE A 934 36.69 2.13 21.64
CA PHE A 934 36.32 1.94 23.04
C PHE A 934 37.58 1.82 23.92
N SER A 935 37.59 2.45 25.09
CA SER A 935 38.66 2.29 26.09
C SER A 935 38.13 2.32 27.51
N ARG A 936 38.76 1.54 28.39
CA ARG A 936 38.48 1.40 29.83
C ARG A 936 39.51 2.13 30.70
N ILE A 937 40.26 3.09 30.14
CA ILE A 937 41.36 3.77 30.85
C ILE A 937 40.88 4.65 32.03
N ASP A 938 39.64 5.13 32.01
CA ASP A 938 39.09 5.99 33.08
C ASP A 938 38.30 5.23 34.17
N GLY A 939 38.17 3.91 34.08
CA GLY A 939 37.39 3.12 35.05
C GLY A 939 36.82 1.82 34.47
N THR A 940 36.09 1.06 35.29
CA THR A 940 35.52 -0.26 34.94
C THR A 940 34.53 -0.23 33.78
N ASP A 941 33.79 0.88 33.64
CA ASP A 941 32.60 0.95 32.81
C ASP A 941 32.94 1.26 31.34
N GLY A 942 34.11 1.87 31.12
CA GLY A 942 34.64 2.25 29.80
C GLY A 942 33.84 3.31 29.04
N ARG A 943 34.45 3.86 27.98
CA ARG A 943 33.79 4.83 27.09
C ARG A 943 34.31 4.80 25.66
N TRP A 944 33.44 5.25 24.76
CA TRP A 944 33.75 5.47 23.34
C TRP A 944 34.38 6.85 23.11
N TYR A 945 35.42 6.89 22.28
CA TYR A 945 36.12 8.10 21.85
C TYR A 945 36.09 8.23 20.34
N ASN A 946 35.68 9.38 19.81
CA ASN A 946 35.72 9.64 18.36
C ASN A 946 37.08 10.21 17.94
N LEU A 947 37.77 9.51 17.03
CA LEU A 947 39.09 9.91 16.52
C LEU A 947 39.03 11.21 15.71
N GLY A 948 37.89 11.50 15.06
CA GLY A 948 37.69 12.72 14.26
C GLY A 948 37.17 13.95 15.01
N GLN A 949 36.96 13.87 16.33
CA GLN A 949 36.41 14.98 17.13
C GLN A 949 37.34 15.42 18.27
N TRP A 950 38.59 14.93 18.29
CA TRP A 950 39.51 15.20 19.38
C TRP A 950 39.91 16.68 19.49
N THR A 951 40.25 17.08 20.71
CA THR A 951 40.75 18.42 21.05
C THR A 951 41.92 18.31 22.02
N TYR A 952 42.99 19.08 21.81
CA TYR A 952 44.15 19.15 22.70
C TYR A 952 44.36 20.60 23.15
N HIS A 953 44.31 20.85 24.46
CA HIS A 953 44.28 22.21 25.05
C HIS A 953 43.25 23.16 24.41
N GLY A 954 42.06 22.63 24.08
CA GLY A 954 40.98 23.37 23.41
C GLY A 954 41.14 23.54 21.90
N VAL A 955 42.26 23.10 21.31
CA VAL A 955 42.50 23.18 19.85
C VAL A 955 42.03 21.89 19.17
N PRO A 956 41.21 21.96 18.09
CA PRO A 956 40.87 20.83 17.23
C PRO A 956 42.11 20.12 16.69
N VAL A 957 42.19 18.79 16.87
CA VAL A 957 43.27 17.97 16.32
C VAL A 957 42.72 16.63 15.81
N PRO A 958 43.41 15.95 14.86
CA PRO A 958 44.60 16.39 14.14
C PRO A 958 44.27 17.30 12.95
N THR A 959 45.15 18.23 12.60
CA THR A 959 45.01 19.19 11.48
C THR A 959 46.36 19.38 10.77
N GLY A 960 46.35 19.72 9.48
CA GLY A 960 47.57 19.97 8.69
C GLY A 960 48.21 18.69 8.13
N ASP A 961 49.43 18.77 7.58
CA ASP A 961 50.16 17.59 7.09
C ASP A 961 50.76 16.82 8.28
N THR A 962 50.32 15.58 8.51
CA THR A 962 50.58 14.80 9.73
C THR A 962 51.50 13.59 9.51
N LYS A 963 52.50 13.74 8.63
CA LYS A 963 53.54 12.72 8.44
C LYS A 963 54.41 12.55 9.69
#